data_AF-A0A9W9Z5A6-F1
#
_entry.id   AF-A0A9W9Z5A6-F1
#
_cell.length_a   1.000
_cell.length_b   1.000
_cell.length_c   1.000
_cell.angle_alpha   90.00
_cell.angle_beta   90.00
_cell.angle_gamma   90.00
#
_symmetry.space_group_name_H-M   'P 1'
#
loop_
_entity.id
_entity.type
_entity.pdbx_description
1 polymer ?
#
loop_
_entity_poly.entity_id
_entity_poly.type
_entity_poly.pdbx_seq_one_letter_code
_entity_poly.pdbx_strand_id
1 'polypeptide(L)'
;MDAAISWSVSIVSSPAVTANDIVDVQNLNDTLANLPSNRSRIWLSNRNIKAGLYYNITICARADFTGEEGCVTKTVGRVTKKVPTFKFARSIIKIRPSVTLRLPVIDLRSSSCGKRGRRSLWSCDDPSLDIDDDNPLLIITRDQWTANRTYTCILRQSDKGDASLFSEEKVTIMVQTEEMRAKIKGGGRRTVSVQEEVVCDGRDSKDPNNIPENPYFQWKIKCKEDADWDPLSYLNETTGIYERLILPPAEIVVIPAGILPAGKICVMTLTYFKKDMHASASVYLDVKAQEPPAKVKIIAAYVKDVKVVFKAVVFSRNPDLNLEWSCQKKDEQGDLIEIDLEDLSLTQRNVPWKKPDNRPFGREKFILVLKKFSEGLKLKCTLTASRGEESASAEEDIEVDEPPRKGECKIEKSEEGKISLTADGFEDPNGDLPLYRCGFIEKTGEKVKYRPITSWSQSSTCDLDDLSLPPGEVKCFVQAKDSLGAKTRSNCPTVHVPSRELNKEEITNMTDVLMDQLNQNEISECLAKMKTIIKDANETNEIDDAKTTMVKNVLEGTMDQLEEYMEDENKPLDAEDEGTTNDLIKASLDRLKSVENARRISKNLLGMNSRKSGKEGNGNVRRKRRAVDDGNGEDEGGEVKEKTSDQVETILNIYHTLIEPKNFSSASMAVKSDLIALVDELGRSMCQGINTGEQAVIAESDIVVIRSEKNNFDNIDVNFTLVACENCRSVVQASAQVLLGQTLKDRYQSWDCDEDGCNGACIVSAQYPYDLLSASDNGSSISDVTYVKLFNPENAAHLSVSGLADPATFRIPLRNYSASNDTAPVCHVWDELGLSWTTDDVTTGLISENETGDLVVECQHPKLGFIAVFAVNSSLLPPQTSTSQPPTVSTKQVIPDEPVHLQFKLAANFLDHISSESKKASFITDITKSIADAMAVNKSRIAGLDVQPGSILVTFKLLPGGPGENNASAAISTLRDLVTSGNFTVTLGDGQTLVADPVSFLMSATAWTAASTPQSATPTDATTTQEGQTETSSDLSTGALIGIIVGSVLGVVLLIVCVILFFK
;
A
#
# COMPACT_ATOMS: atom_id res chain seq x y z
N MET A 1 40.54 -40.48 -2.26
CA MET A 1 40.79 -41.28 -3.47
C MET A 1 41.76 -40.46 -4.28
N ASP A 2 43.03 -40.89 -4.32
CA ASP A 2 44.07 -40.15 -5.03
C ASP A 2 44.00 -40.55 -6.51
N ALA A 3 43.96 -39.56 -7.38
CA ALA A 3 44.00 -39.72 -8.83
C ALA A 3 45.30 -39.12 -9.34
N ALA A 4 46.00 -39.82 -10.23
CA ALA A 4 47.17 -39.29 -10.89
C ALA A 4 46.76 -38.23 -11.93
N ILE A 5 47.17 -36.99 -11.69
CA ILE A 5 46.88 -35.82 -12.53
C ILE A 5 48.07 -35.58 -13.46
N SER A 6 47.79 -35.35 -14.74
CA SER A 6 48.75 -34.89 -15.74
C SER A 6 48.26 -33.63 -16.45
N TRP A 7 49.20 -32.77 -16.84
CA TRP A 7 48.94 -31.50 -17.52
C TRP A 7 49.66 -31.48 -18.86
N SER A 8 49.00 -30.97 -19.89
CA SER A 8 49.61 -30.73 -21.20
C SER A 8 49.09 -29.43 -21.81
N VAL A 9 49.88 -28.86 -22.71
CA VAL A 9 49.60 -27.61 -23.42
C VAL A 9 49.88 -27.79 -24.90
N SER A 10 49.00 -27.27 -25.75
CA SER A 10 49.20 -27.22 -27.20
C SER A 10 48.78 -25.85 -27.74
N ILE A 11 49.35 -25.41 -28.86
CA ILE A 11 48.91 -24.18 -29.53
C ILE A 11 47.70 -24.50 -30.40
N VAL A 12 46.66 -23.65 -30.32
CA VAL A 12 45.56 -23.65 -31.28
C VAL A 12 46.06 -22.97 -32.55
N SER A 13 46.06 -23.69 -33.67
CA SER A 13 46.59 -23.21 -34.95
C SER A 13 46.04 -21.82 -35.31
N SER A 14 46.92 -20.82 -35.27
CA SER A 14 46.70 -19.44 -35.71
C SER A 14 47.66 -19.18 -36.89
N PRO A 15 47.34 -18.31 -37.87
CA PRO A 15 48.14 -18.16 -39.09
C PRO A 15 49.58 -17.63 -38.93
N ALA A 16 50.08 -17.45 -37.69
CA ALA A 16 51.40 -16.89 -37.40
C ALA A 16 52.18 -17.65 -36.29
N VAL A 17 52.10 -18.98 -36.22
CA VAL A 17 52.93 -19.77 -35.28
C VAL A 17 54.38 -19.86 -35.81
N THR A 18 55.35 -19.37 -35.05
CA THR A 18 56.78 -19.46 -35.40
C THR A 18 57.42 -20.74 -34.88
N ALA A 19 58.57 -21.14 -35.44
CA ALA A 19 59.34 -22.28 -34.94
C ALA A 19 59.73 -22.13 -33.46
N ASN A 20 59.97 -20.90 -33.01
CA ASN A 20 60.27 -20.59 -31.60
C ASN A 20 59.06 -20.84 -30.69
N ASP A 21 57.83 -20.59 -31.18
CA ASP A 21 56.61 -20.83 -30.39
C ASP A 21 56.36 -22.32 -30.16
N ILE A 22 56.72 -23.17 -31.14
CA ILE A 22 56.67 -24.63 -31.01
C ILE A 22 57.67 -25.11 -29.95
N VAL A 23 58.90 -24.57 -29.97
CA VAL A 23 59.94 -24.89 -28.98
C VAL A 23 59.51 -24.44 -27.58
N ASP A 24 58.90 -23.27 -27.44
CA ASP A 24 58.43 -22.76 -26.14
C ASP A 24 57.33 -23.64 -25.54
N VAL A 25 56.42 -24.16 -26.36
CA VAL A 25 55.36 -25.10 -25.91
C VAL A 25 55.93 -26.45 -25.54
N GLN A 26 56.92 -26.94 -26.29
CA GLN A 26 57.64 -28.17 -25.94
C GLN A 26 58.31 -28.03 -24.57
N ASN A 27 59.04 -26.93 -24.34
CA ASN A 27 59.66 -26.64 -23.05
C ASN A 27 58.62 -26.53 -21.91
N LEU A 28 57.45 -25.95 -22.19
CA LEU A 28 56.36 -25.87 -21.22
C LEU A 28 55.79 -27.26 -20.90
N ASN A 29 55.57 -28.10 -21.91
CA ASN A 29 55.11 -29.48 -21.71
C ASN A 29 56.12 -30.32 -20.94
N ASP A 30 57.41 -30.16 -21.20
CA ASP A 30 58.46 -30.83 -20.43
C ASP A 30 58.44 -30.38 -18.96
N THR A 31 58.16 -29.10 -18.71
CA THR A 31 58.01 -28.57 -17.35
C THR A 31 56.77 -29.16 -16.66
N LEU A 32 55.65 -29.29 -17.38
CA LEU A 32 54.39 -29.82 -16.86
C LEU A 32 54.46 -31.34 -16.61
N ALA A 33 55.18 -32.08 -17.45
CA ALA A 33 55.42 -33.52 -17.29
C ALA A 33 56.20 -33.85 -16.02
N ASN A 34 56.98 -32.89 -15.50
CA ASN A 34 57.75 -33.03 -14.27
C ASN A 34 57.00 -32.59 -13.00
N LEU A 35 55.72 -32.22 -13.10
CA LEU A 35 54.92 -31.85 -11.92
C LEU A 35 54.50 -33.08 -11.10
N PRO A 36 54.37 -32.96 -9.77
CA PRO A 36 53.82 -34.02 -8.94
C PRO A 36 52.41 -34.41 -9.40
N SER A 37 52.11 -35.71 -9.39
CA SER A 37 50.84 -36.28 -9.86
C SER A 37 49.62 -35.87 -9.02
N ASN A 38 49.79 -35.24 -7.85
CA ASN A 38 48.69 -34.72 -7.03
C ASN A 38 48.43 -33.22 -7.23
N ARG A 39 49.13 -32.57 -8.16
CA ARG A 39 49.07 -31.11 -8.32
C ARG A 39 47.85 -30.67 -9.12
N SER A 40 46.82 -30.21 -8.40
CA SER A 40 45.55 -29.72 -8.97
C SER A 40 45.60 -28.30 -9.52
N ARG A 41 46.73 -27.57 -9.38
CA ARG A 41 46.88 -26.19 -9.85
C ARG A 41 48.26 -25.93 -10.46
N ILE A 42 48.26 -25.26 -11.61
CA ILE A 42 49.47 -24.75 -12.28
C ILE A 42 49.43 -23.23 -12.39
N TRP A 43 50.61 -22.60 -12.39
CA TRP A 43 50.77 -21.16 -12.55
C TRP A 43 51.51 -20.89 -13.85
N LEU A 44 50.89 -20.14 -14.75
CA LEU A 44 51.47 -19.79 -16.05
C LEU A 44 51.73 -18.29 -16.06
N SER A 45 52.98 -17.91 -16.28
CA SER A 45 53.42 -16.51 -16.29
C SER A 45 53.55 -15.96 -17.71
N ASN A 46 53.87 -14.67 -17.80
CA ASN A 46 54.24 -14.01 -19.05
C ASN A 46 55.46 -14.62 -19.77
N ARG A 47 56.24 -15.48 -19.09
CA ARG A 47 57.34 -16.24 -19.68
C ARG A 47 56.88 -17.57 -20.29
N ASN A 48 55.74 -18.09 -19.84
CA ASN A 48 55.22 -19.39 -20.26
C ASN A 48 54.20 -19.28 -21.40
N ILE A 49 53.52 -18.13 -21.51
CA ILE A 49 52.46 -17.88 -22.50
C ILE A 49 52.71 -16.52 -23.16
N LYS A 50 52.76 -16.49 -24.51
CA LYS A 50 52.94 -15.27 -25.31
C LYS A 50 51.60 -14.61 -25.63
N ALA A 51 51.62 -13.28 -25.72
CA ALA A 51 50.44 -12.52 -26.14
C ALA A 51 50.16 -12.75 -27.63
N GLY A 52 48.89 -12.82 -28.02
CA GLY A 52 48.47 -13.03 -29.41
C GLY A 52 48.47 -14.50 -29.89
N LEU A 53 48.82 -15.45 -29.02
CA LEU A 53 48.68 -16.89 -29.26
C LEU A 53 47.62 -17.49 -28.33
N TYR A 54 46.94 -18.52 -28.82
CA TYR A 54 45.96 -19.31 -28.05
C TYR A 54 46.53 -20.69 -27.73
N TYR A 55 46.33 -21.13 -26.50
CA TYR A 55 46.88 -22.35 -25.94
C TYR A 55 45.75 -23.22 -25.42
N ASN A 56 45.67 -24.47 -25.83
CA ASN A 56 44.82 -25.49 -25.22
C ASN A 56 45.58 -26.11 -24.06
N ILE A 57 45.13 -25.83 -22.83
CA ILE A 57 45.62 -26.47 -21.61
C ILE A 57 44.71 -27.63 -21.28
N THR A 58 45.25 -28.84 -21.24
CA THR A 58 44.51 -30.06 -20.90
C THR A 58 44.99 -30.60 -19.56
N ILE A 59 44.05 -30.86 -18.65
CA ILE A 59 44.27 -31.63 -17.44
C ILE A 59 43.60 -33.00 -17.61
N CYS A 60 44.32 -34.07 -17.32
CA CYS A 60 43.78 -35.42 -17.29
C CYS A 60 43.98 -36.00 -15.90
N ALA A 61 42.92 -36.54 -15.31
CA ALA A 61 42.98 -37.27 -14.05
C ALA A 61 42.70 -38.74 -14.33
N ARG A 62 43.65 -39.61 -13.97
CA ARG A 62 43.52 -41.05 -14.06
C ARG A 62 43.32 -41.63 -12.67
N ALA A 63 42.26 -42.43 -12.50
CA ALA A 63 42.02 -43.12 -11.24
C ALA A 63 42.99 -44.32 -11.10
N ASP A 64 43.74 -44.37 -10.00
CA ASP A 64 44.84 -45.33 -9.82
C ASP A 64 44.39 -46.81 -9.82
N PHE A 65 43.12 -47.09 -9.50
CA PHE A 65 42.59 -48.45 -9.40
C PHE A 65 41.76 -48.91 -10.61
N THR A 66 41.03 -47.99 -11.26
CA THR A 66 40.16 -48.34 -12.39
C THR A 66 40.83 -48.10 -13.74
N GLY A 67 41.89 -47.29 -13.78
CA GLY A 67 42.54 -46.87 -15.02
C GLY A 67 41.70 -45.93 -15.88
N GLU A 68 40.50 -45.56 -15.42
CA GLU A 68 39.64 -44.60 -16.10
C GLU A 68 40.26 -43.21 -16.04
N GLU A 69 40.29 -42.55 -17.19
CA GLU A 69 40.90 -41.24 -17.38
C GLU A 69 39.86 -40.24 -17.86
N GLY A 70 39.69 -39.16 -17.11
CA GLY A 70 38.87 -38.01 -17.49
C GLY A 70 39.76 -36.82 -17.82
N CYS A 71 39.62 -36.27 -19.02
CA CYS A 71 40.37 -35.09 -19.47
C CYS A 71 39.46 -33.89 -19.70
N VAL A 72 39.92 -32.70 -19.31
CA VAL A 72 39.27 -31.42 -19.60
C VAL A 72 40.29 -30.50 -20.26
N THR A 73 39.92 -29.93 -21.40
CA THR A 73 40.74 -28.95 -22.13
C THR A 73 40.11 -27.57 -22.03
N LYS A 74 40.93 -26.55 -21.71
CA LYS A 74 40.54 -25.15 -21.73
C LYS A 74 41.47 -24.35 -22.63
N THR A 75 40.90 -23.63 -23.59
CA THR A 75 41.65 -22.69 -24.43
C THR A 75 41.88 -21.39 -23.66
N VAL A 76 43.12 -20.93 -23.61
CA VAL A 76 43.51 -19.66 -22.98
C VAL A 76 44.33 -18.83 -23.95
N GLY A 77 44.14 -17.52 -23.93
CA GLY A 77 44.97 -16.55 -24.66
C GLY A 77 45.50 -15.51 -23.69
N ARG A 78 46.74 -15.07 -23.88
CA ARG A 78 47.26 -13.93 -23.12
C ARG A 78 46.93 -12.63 -23.84
N VAL A 79 46.19 -11.76 -23.15
CA VAL A 79 45.93 -10.38 -23.55
C VAL A 79 46.82 -9.43 -22.76
N THR A 80 47.23 -8.33 -23.38
CA THR A 80 48.10 -7.30 -22.75
C THR A 80 47.31 -6.32 -21.86
N LYS A 81 45.97 -6.35 -21.94
CA LYS A 81 45.05 -5.55 -21.12
C LYS A 81 44.44 -6.42 -20.01
N LYS A 82 44.10 -5.81 -18.86
CA LYS A 82 43.42 -6.51 -17.76
C LYS A 82 42.00 -6.89 -18.19
N VAL A 83 41.59 -8.12 -17.89
CA VAL A 83 40.25 -8.65 -18.11
C VAL A 83 39.43 -8.48 -16.81
N PRO A 84 38.11 -8.21 -16.88
CA PRO A 84 37.26 -8.22 -15.69
C PRO A 84 37.37 -9.55 -14.93
N THR A 85 37.43 -9.51 -13.60
CA THR A 85 37.48 -10.73 -12.77
C THR A 85 36.39 -10.69 -11.72
N PHE A 86 35.47 -11.64 -11.80
CA PHE A 86 34.35 -11.81 -10.88
C PHE A 86 34.21 -13.29 -10.51
N LYS A 87 33.49 -13.58 -9.43
CA LYS A 87 33.06 -14.93 -9.06
C LYS A 87 31.69 -14.91 -8.42
N PHE A 88 31.00 -16.03 -8.50
CA PHE A 88 29.86 -16.29 -7.63
C PHE A 88 30.33 -16.77 -6.27
N ALA A 89 29.62 -16.39 -5.21
CA ALA A 89 29.86 -16.90 -3.85
C ALA A 89 29.79 -18.44 -3.81
N ARG A 90 28.91 -19.03 -4.63
CA ARG A 90 28.79 -20.49 -4.81
C ARG A 90 28.55 -20.82 -6.28
N SER A 91 29.15 -21.91 -6.75
CA SER A 91 28.90 -22.44 -8.09
C SER A 91 27.63 -23.28 -8.18
N ILE A 92 27.10 -23.74 -7.04
CA ILE A 92 25.84 -24.49 -6.93
C ILE A 92 24.98 -23.84 -5.84
N ILE A 93 23.74 -23.51 -6.19
CA ILE A 93 22.73 -22.90 -5.33
C ILE A 93 21.53 -23.81 -5.30
N LYS A 94 20.98 -24.06 -4.11
CA LYS A 94 19.72 -24.78 -3.95
C LYS A 94 18.66 -23.77 -3.52
N ILE A 95 17.50 -23.77 -4.17
CA ILE A 95 16.40 -22.87 -3.83
C ILE A 95 15.10 -23.64 -3.78
N ARG A 96 14.09 -23.09 -3.09
CA ARG A 96 12.70 -23.50 -3.24
C ARG A 96 12.07 -22.73 -4.41
N PRO A 97 11.01 -23.25 -5.04
CA PRO A 97 10.37 -22.58 -6.17
C PRO A 97 9.64 -21.30 -5.72
N SER A 98 9.30 -21.17 -4.45
CA SER A 98 8.68 -19.98 -3.85
C SER A 98 9.60 -18.76 -3.71
N VAL A 99 10.89 -18.87 -4.06
CA VAL A 99 11.91 -17.84 -3.84
C VAL A 99 12.18 -17.02 -5.10
N THR A 100 12.17 -15.70 -4.99
CA THR A 100 12.74 -14.82 -6.01
C THR A 100 14.25 -14.80 -5.83
N LEU A 101 14.98 -15.28 -6.83
CA LEU A 101 16.43 -15.30 -6.81
C LEU A 101 16.96 -13.96 -7.28
N ARG A 102 17.85 -13.37 -6.48
CA ARG A 102 18.63 -12.18 -6.84
C ARG A 102 20.10 -12.55 -6.71
N LEU A 103 20.82 -12.60 -7.83
CA LEU A 103 22.24 -12.92 -7.85
C LEU A 103 23.05 -11.72 -8.34
N PRO A 104 23.63 -10.93 -7.41
CA PRO A 104 24.55 -9.88 -7.78
C PRO A 104 25.88 -10.47 -8.25
N VAL A 105 26.58 -9.75 -9.12
CA VAL A 105 27.96 -10.09 -9.46
C VAL A 105 28.88 -9.64 -8.34
N ILE A 106 29.64 -10.55 -7.75
CA ILE A 106 30.69 -10.18 -6.79
C ILE A 106 31.99 -9.95 -7.56
N ASP A 107 32.33 -8.67 -7.73
CA ASP A 107 33.57 -8.25 -8.36
C ASP A 107 34.77 -8.44 -7.41
N LEU A 108 35.74 -9.27 -7.81
CA LEU A 108 36.89 -9.56 -6.94
C LEU A 108 37.99 -8.49 -7.01
N ARG A 109 38.00 -7.62 -8.04
CA ARG A 109 38.99 -6.55 -8.22
C ARG A 109 38.45 -5.40 -9.09
N SER A 110 38.01 -4.30 -8.49
CA SER A 110 38.03 -2.98 -9.13
C SER A 110 39.40 -2.32 -8.84
N SER A 111 40.44 -2.70 -9.59
CA SER A 111 41.68 -1.90 -9.51
C SER A 111 41.43 -0.57 -10.22
N SER A 112 41.69 0.52 -9.51
CA SER A 112 41.61 1.97 -9.83
C SER A 112 42.25 2.47 -11.14
N CYS A 113 42.52 1.61 -12.13
CA CYS A 113 43.12 1.99 -13.42
C CYS A 113 42.32 1.54 -14.65
N GLY A 114 41.02 1.24 -14.52
CA GLY A 114 40.13 0.92 -15.65
C GLY A 114 39.00 1.92 -15.79
N LYS A 115 39.25 3.06 -16.43
CA LYS A 115 38.27 4.16 -16.66
C LYS A 115 37.15 3.83 -17.66
N ARG A 116 36.64 2.60 -17.72
CA ARG A 116 35.60 2.23 -18.69
C ARG A 116 34.59 1.29 -18.05
N GLY A 117 33.32 1.67 -18.15
CA GLY A 117 32.19 0.87 -17.68
C GLY A 117 32.25 -0.56 -18.22
N ARG A 118 31.53 -1.46 -17.57
CA ARG A 118 31.45 -2.87 -17.96
C ARG A 118 30.11 -3.15 -18.61
N ARG A 119 30.07 -4.20 -19.43
CA ARG A 119 28.81 -4.77 -19.91
C ARG A 119 28.68 -6.17 -19.36
N SER A 120 27.62 -6.41 -18.61
CA SER A 120 27.20 -7.73 -18.13
C SER A 120 26.21 -8.31 -19.14
N LEU A 121 26.39 -9.58 -19.48
CA LEU A 121 25.45 -10.31 -20.31
C LEU A 121 25.11 -11.64 -19.63
N TRP A 122 23.85 -11.84 -19.28
CA TRP A 122 23.34 -13.10 -18.73
C TRP A 122 22.82 -14.02 -19.83
N SER A 123 22.96 -15.32 -19.60
CA SER A 123 22.30 -16.35 -20.39
C SER A 123 22.00 -17.54 -19.50
N CYS A 124 20.80 -18.10 -19.59
CA CYS A 124 20.43 -19.33 -18.90
C CYS A 124 20.10 -20.44 -19.91
N ASP A 125 20.27 -21.69 -19.51
CA ASP A 125 20.02 -22.87 -20.35
C ASP A 125 18.53 -23.11 -20.65
N ASP A 126 17.64 -22.62 -19.79
CA ASP A 126 16.20 -22.67 -19.98
C ASP A 126 15.66 -21.39 -20.65
N PRO A 127 15.13 -21.48 -21.88
CA PRO A 127 14.59 -20.32 -22.59
C PRO A 127 13.25 -19.82 -22.03
N SER A 128 12.63 -20.54 -21.08
CA SER A 128 11.39 -20.10 -20.43
C SER A 128 11.62 -19.11 -19.29
N LEU A 129 12.87 -18.91 -18.87
CA LEU A 129 13.23 -17.88 -17.89
C LEU A 129 13.25 -16.51 -18.58
N ASP A 130 12.45 -15.58 -18.06
CA ASP A 130 12.47 -14.17 -18.42
C ASP A 130 13.55 -13.47 -17.58
N ILE A 131 14.65 -13.12 -18.24
CA ILE A 131 15.83 -12.50 -17.62
C ILE A 131 16.15 -11.20 -18.33
N ASP A 132 16.53 -10.19 -17.55
CA ASP A 132 17.16 -8.98 -18.06
C ASP A 132 18.62 -9.30 -18.37
N ASP A 133 18.91 -9.53 -19.66
CA ASP A 133 20.18 -10.08 -20.11
C ASP A 133 21.32 -9.06 -20.01
N ASP A 134 21.06 -7.76 -20.09
CA ASP A 134 22.10 -6.70 -20.06
C ASP A 134 22.34 -6.12 -18.64
N ASN A 135 21.74 -6.69 -17.60
CA ASN A 135 21.81 -6.20 -16.21
C ASN A 135 22.91 -6.90 -15.39
N PRO A 136 23.67 -6.19 -14.53
CA PRO A 136 24.58 -6.84 -13.59
C PRO A 136 23.87 -7.74 -12.57
N LEU A 137 22.60 -7.50 -12.25
CA LEU A 137 21.83 -8.32 -11.32
C LEU A 137 20.95 -9.33 -12.06
N LEU A 138 21.18 -10.62 -11.85
CA LEU A 138 20.23 -11.64 -12.32
C LEU A 138 19.05 -11.68 -11.34
N ILE A 139 17.86 -11.34 -11.83
CA ILE A 139 16.60 -11.50 -11.11
C ILE A 139 15.79 -12.57 -11.82
N ILE A 140 15.43 -13.62 -11.09
CA ILE A 140 14.46 -14.63 -11.56
C ILE A 140 13.36 -14.72 -10.51
N THR A 141 12.14 -14.41 -10.92
CA THR A 141 10.98 -14.34 -10.03
C THR A 141 10.48 -15.74 -9.66
N ARG A 142 9.85 -15.86 -8.48
CA ARG A 142 9.36 -17.14 -7.92
C ARG A 142 8.43 -17.92 -8.85
N ASP A 143 7.69 -17.26 -9.72
CA ASP A 143 6.74 -17.86 -10.65
C ASP A 143 7.40 -18.45 -11.91
N GLN A 144 8.70 -18.26 -12.10
CA GLN A 144 9.43 -18.83 -13.23
C GLN A 144 10.08 -20.18 -12.88
N TRP A 145 10.20 -20.51 -11.60
CA TRP A 145 10.80 -21.75 -11.16
C TRP A 145 9.88 -22.94 -11.37
N THR A 146 10.45 -24.01 -11.93
CA THR A 146 9.84 -25.33 -11.92
C THR A 146 10.54 -26.20 -10.89
N ALA A 147 9.79 -26.77 -9.96
CA ALA A 147 10.34 -27.67 -8.95
C ALA A 147 11.03 -28.90 -9.57
N ASN A 148 12.04 -29.41 -8.87
CA ASN A 148 12.90 -30.53 -9.28
C ASN A 148 13.63 -30.33 -10.62
N ARG A 149 13.84 -29.07 -11.01
CA ARG A 149 14.59 -28.70 -12.20
C ARG A 149 15.91 -28.06 -11.82
N THR A 150 16.93 -28.31 -12.63
CA THR A 150 18.25 -27.69 -12.51
C THR A 150 18.42 -26.72 -13.67
N TYR A 151 18.80 -25.50 -13.34
CA TYR A 151 19.07 -24.42 -14.26
C TYR A 151 20.55 -24.08 -14.22
N THR A 152 21.10 -23.68 -15.36
CA THR A 152 22.48 -23.24 -15.50
C THR A 152 22.49 -21.85 -16.10
N CYS A 153 22.91 -20.86 -15.32
CA CYS A 153 23.08 -19.50 -15.79
C CYS A 153 24.57 -19.16 -15.91
N ILE A 154 24.90 -18.42 -16.96
CA ILE A 154 26.23 -17.99 -17.32
C ILE A 154 26.20 -16.47 -17.38
N LEU A 155 27.06 -15.84 -16.59
CA LEU A 155 27.34 -14.41 -16.71
C LEU A 155 28.60 -14.24 -17.54
N ARG A 156 28.53 -13.32 -18.50
CA ARG A 156 29.67 -12.83 -19.25
C ARG A 156 29.85 -11.35 -18.95
N GLN A 157 30.95 -10.98 -18.29
CA GLN A 157 31.33 -9.57 -18.15
C GLN A 157 32.38 -9.19 -19.18
N SER A 158 32.19 -8.07 -19.86
CA SER A 158 33.12 -7.52 -20.84
C SER A 158 33.44 -6.04 -20.59
N ASP A 159 34.59 -5.58 -21.08
CA ASP A 159 34.92 -4.15 -21.11
C ASP A 159 34.02 -3.42 -22.13
N LYS A 160 33.35 -2.33 -21.73
CA LYS A 160 32.42 -1.58 -22.60
C LYS A 160 33.12 -0.97 -23.82
N GLY A 161 34.44 -0.76 -23.75
CA GLY A 161 35.26 -0.27 -24.85
C GLY A 161 35.91 -1.35 -25.71
N ASP A 162 35.86 -2.62 -25.31
CA ASP A 162 36.50 -3.74 -26.01
C ASP A 162 35.85 -5.08 -25.61
N ALA A 163 34.78 -5.47 -26.30
CA ALA A 163 34.01 -6.69 -26.02
C ALA A 163 34.81 -8.01 -26.16
N SER A 164 36.03 -7.93 -26.71
CA SER A 164 36.96 -9.08 -26.76
C SER A 164 37.64 -9.38 -25.42
N LEU A 165 37.63 -8.42 -24.49
CA LEU A 165 38.11 -8.58 -23.12
C LEU A 165 36.95 -8.97 -22.21
N PHE A 166 36.75 -10.28 -22.02
CA PHE A 166 35.65 -10.76 -21.20
C PHE A 166 36.06 -11.92 -20.28
N SER A 167 35.30 -12.10 -19.21
CA SER A 167 35.33 -13.27 -18.34
C SER A 167 33.93 -13.88 -18.29
N GLU A 168 33.88 -15.20 -18.10
CA GLU A 168 32.65 -15.96 -17.96
C GLU A 168 32.72 -16.83 -16.70
N GLU A 169 31.66 -16.82 -15.92
CA GLU A 169 31.46 -17.75 -14.81
C GLU A 169 30.07 -18.38 -14.90
N LYS A 170 29.95 -19.58 -14.35
CA LYS A 170 28.71 -20.37 -14.37
C LYS A 170 28.18 -20.60 -12.97
N VAL A 171 26.87 -20.55 -12.83
CA VAL A 171 26.15 -20.92 -11.62
C VAL A 171 25.06 -21.94 -11.94
N THR A 172 24.99 -22.99 -11.13
CA THR A 172 23.97 -24.03 -11.22
C THR A 172 22.95 -23.83 -10.12
N ILE A 173 21.68 -23.71 -10.47
CA ILE A 173 20.56 -23.47 -9.56
C ILE A 173 19.67 -24.71 -9.55
N MET A 174 19.53 -25.35 -8.40
CA MET A 174 18.72 -26.54 -8.19
C MET A 174 17.44 -26.15 -7.44
N VAL A 175 16.29 -26.29 -8.08
CA VAL A 175 14.99 -25.97 -7.47
C VAL A 175 14.45 -27.23 -6.79
N GLN A 176 14.31 -27.20 -5.46
CA GLN A 176 13.74 -28.28 -4.68
C GLN A 176 12.22 -28.30 -4.76
N THR A 177 11.60 -29.44 -4.47
CA THR A 177 10.14 -29.55 -4.30
C THR A 177 9.74 -29.08 -2.92
N GLU A 178 8.65 -28.31 -2.83
CA GLU A 178 8.03 -27.86 -1.59
C GLU A 178 6.67 -28.54 -1.40
N GLU A 179 6.23 -28.77 -0.15
CA GLU A 179 4.92 -29.35 0.11
C GLU A 179 3.79 -28.41 -0.34
N MET A 180 2.75 -28.95 -0.99
CA MET A 180 1.57 -28.14 -1.31
C MET A 180 0.84 -27.71 -0.04
N ARG A 181 0.12 -26.59 -0.11
CA ARG A 181 -0.60 -26.03 1.03
C ARG A 181 -2.08 -25.98 0.72
N ALA A 182 -2.88 -26.81 1.37
CA ALA A 182 -4.33 -26.68 1.34
C ALA A 182 -4.78 -25.71 2.44
N LYS A 183 -5.75 -24.85 2.15
CA LYS A 183 -6.34 -23.94 3.13
C LYS A 183 -7.84 -23.84 2.93
N ILE A 184 -8.59 -23.84 4.03
CA ILE A 184 -10.04 -23.60 4.05
C ILE A 184 -10.27 -22.30 4.82
N LYS A 185 -10.96 -21.32 4.23
CA LYS A 185 -11.27 -20.06 4.93
C LYS A 185 -12.23 -20.30 6.09
N GLY A 186 -12.00 -19.60 7.20
CA GLY A 186 -12.86 -19.61 8.38
C GLY A 186 -12.33 -20.46 9.54
N GLY A 187 -11.02 -20.74 9.58
CA GLY A 187 -10.39 -21.37 10.72
C GLY A 187 -10.36 -22.89 10.72
N GLY A 188 -9.70 -23.43 11.74
CA GLY A 188 -9.65 -24.86 12.04
C GLY A 188 -10.94 -25.39 12.68
N ARG A 189 -11.71 -24.55 13.38
CA ARG A 189 -12.99 -24.93 13.99
C ARG A 189 -13.95 -23.75 14.06
N ARG A 190 -15.25 -23.98 13.84
CA ARG A 190 -16.30 -22.94 13.98
C ARG A 190 -17.67 -23.51 14.36
N THR A 191 -18.50 -22.67 14.97
CA THR A 191 -19.90 -22.98 15.29
C THR A 191 -20.81 -22.69 14.09
N VAL A 192 -21.71 -23.61 13.76
CA VAL A 192 -22.72 -23.45 12.69
C VAL A 192 -24.10 -23.90 13.15
N SER A 193 -25.17 -23.39 12.54
CA SER A 193 -26.54 -23.84 12.78
C SER A 193 -27.02 -24.85 11.74
N VAL A 194 -27.97 -25.72 12.11
CA VAL A 194 -28.73 -26.51 11.13
C VAL A 194 -29.63 -25.66 10.24
N GLN A 195 -29.96 -24.43 10.64
CA GLN A 195 -30.87 -23.54 9.92
C GLN A 195 -30.16 -22.68 8.85
N GLU A 196 -28.83 -22.76 8.75
CA GLU A 196 -28.05 -21.93 7.84
C GLU A 196 -27.31 -22.75 6.79
N GLU A 197 -26.99 -22.10 5.68
CA GLU A 197 -26.09 -22.64 4.68
C GLU A 197 -24.64 -22.54 5.17
N VAL A 198 -23.87 -23.61 4.98
CA VAL A 198 -22.45 -23.65 5.36
C VAL A 198 -21.59 -23.54 4.10
N VAL A 199 -20.79 -22.47 4.02
CA VAL A 199 -19.86 -22.22 2.92
C VAL A 199 -18.44 -22.56 3.34
N CYS A 200 -17.79 -23.44 2.60
CA CYS A 200 -16.37 -23.78 2.75
C CYS A 200 -15.63 -23.34 1.49
N ASP A 201 -14.60 -22.51 1.66
CA ASP A 201 -13.87 -21.87 0.56
C ASP A 201 -12.40 -22.29 0.58
N GLY A 202 -11.98 -23.00 -0.46
CA GLY A 202 -10.63 -23.56 -0.63
C GLY A 202 -9.69 -22.71 -1.48
N ARG A 203 -10.12 -21.53 -1.94
CA ARG A 203 -9.38 -20.70 -2.93
C ARG A 203 -7.99 -20.25 -2.46
N ASP A 204 -7.76 -20.19 -1.15
CA ASP A 204 -6.46 -19.81 -0.58
C ASP A 204 -5.43 -20.95 -0.58
N SER A 205 -5.77 -22.12 -1.12
CA SER A 205 -4.84 -23.23 -1.31
C SER A 205 -3.76 -22.85 -2.33
N LYS A 206 -2.50 -23.19 -2.04
CA LYS A 206 -1.33 -22.78 -2.82
C LYS A 206 -0.54 -23.98 -3.31
N ASP A 207 -0.10 -23.87 -4.55
CA ASP A 207 0.92 -24.71 -5.15
C ASP A 207 2.24 -23.92 -5.20
N PRO A 208 3.17 -24.16 -4.26
CA PRO A 208 4.46 -23.48 -4.26
C PRO A 208 5.41 -23.97 -5.36
N ASN A 209 5.07 -25.03 -6.09
CA ASN A 209 5.94 -25.66 -7.10
C ASN A 209 5.66 -25.19 -8.54
N ASN A 210 4.66 -24.32 -8.71
CA ASN A 210 4.19 -23.80 -9.99
C ASN A 210 3.96 -24.90 -11.05
N ILE A 211 3.29 -25.97 -10.62
CA ILE A 211 2.91 -27.10 -11.47
C ILE A 211 1.91 -26.57 -12.52
N PRO A 212 2.16 -26.74 -13.83
CA PRO A 212 1.39 -26.09 -14.89
C PRO A 212 -0.04 -26.65 -15.03
N GLU A 213 -0.31 -27.84 -14.50
CA GLU A 213 -1.64 -28.44 -14.51
C GLU A 213 -2.66 -27.66 -13.67
N ASN A 214 -3.91 -27.64 -14.13
CA ASN A 214 -5.01 -27.02 -13.40
C ASN A 214 -5.25 -27.75 -12.06
N PRO A 215 -5.55 -27.01 -10.99
CA PRO A 215 -5.86 -27.61 -9.70
C PRO A 215 -7.18 -28.40 -9.72
N TYR A 216 -7.23 -29.43 -8.89
CA TYR A 216 -8.44 -30.21 -8.62
C TYR A 216 -8.73 -30.22 -7.12
N PHE A 217 -9.98 -29.89 -6.76
CA PHE A 217 -10.43 -29.77 -5.38
C PHE A 217 -11.35 -30.93 -5.04
N GLN A 218 -11.01 -31.72 -4.03
CA GLN A 218 -11.87 -32.80 -3.53
C GLN A 218 -12.34 -32.49 -2.12
N TRP A 219 -13.65 -32.46 -1.92
CA TRP A 219 -14.25 -32.24 -0.61
C TRP A 219 -14.84 -33.52 -0.04
N LYS A 220 -14.64 -33.73 1.26
CA LYS A 220 -15.25 -34.81 2.03
C LYS A 220 -15.78 -34.25 3.33
N ILE A 221 -16.97 -34.69 3.73
CA ILE A 221 -17.52 -34.40 5.04
C ILE A 221 -17.71 -35.71 5.81
N LYS A 222 -17.36 -35.67 7.09
CA LYS A 222 -17.69 -36.71 8.06
C LYS A 222 -18.30 -36.08 9.29
N CYS A 223 -19.20 -36.77 9.96
CA CYS A 223 -19.73 -36.34 11.25
C CYS A 223 -19.43 -37.39 12.30
N LYS A 224 -19.16 -36.93 13.52
CA LYS A 224 -18.84 -37.80 14.64
C LYS A 224 -20.10 -38.53 15.11
N GLU A 225 -20.04 -39.87 15.11
CA GLU A 225 -21.03 -40.76 15.70
C GLU A 225 -20.34 -41.57 16.79
N ASP A 226 -20.73 -41.37 18.05
CA ASP A 226 -20.05 -41.92 19.22
C ASP A 226 -18.52 -41.63 19.22
N ALA A 227 -17.70 -42.66 19.02
CA ALA A 227 -16.23 -42.55 18.95
C ALA A 227 -15.68 -42.45 17.52
N ASP A 228 -16.50 -42.74 16.50
CA ASP A 228 -16.09 -42.87 15.10
C ASP A 228 -16.51 -41.66 14.24
N TRP A 229 -15.91 -41.55 13.06
CA TRP A 229 -16.16 -40.49 12.08
C TRP A 229 -16.74 -41.07 10.79
N ASP A 230 -18.04 -40.91 10.60
CA ASP A 230 -18.77 -41.49 9.48
C ASP A 230 -19.08 -40.48 8.38
N PRO A 231 -19.07 -40.88 7.10
CA PRO A 231 -19.53 -40.01 6.01
C PRO A 231 -20.96 -39.54 6.23
N LEU A 232 -21.20 -38.24 6.03
CA LEU A 232 -22.54 -37.69 6.23
C LEU A 232 -23.55 -38.29 5.25
N SER A 233 -24.65 -38.79 5.79
CA SER A 233 -25.85 -39.18 5.04
C SER A 233 -27.03 -38.33 5.51
N TYR A 234 -27.88 -37.92 4.59
CA TYR A 234 -29.04 -37.07 4.87
C TYR A 234 -30.29 -37.65 4.22
N LEU A 235 -31.45 -37.36 4.79
CA LEU A 235 -32.73 -37.75 4.20
C LEU A 235 -33.04 -36.80 3.06
N ASN A 236 -33.06 -37.30 1.83
CA ASN A 236 -33.49 -36.51 0.69
C ASN A 236 -35.01 -36.34 0.77
N GLU A 237 -35.50 -35.12 1.04
CA GLU A 237 -36.93 -34.84 1.24
C GLU A 237 -37.79 -35.16 0.00
N THR A 238 -37.19 -35.14 -1.19
CA THR A 238 -37.90 -35.43 -2.44
C THR A 238 -38.07 -36.93 -2.66
N THR A 239 -37.07 -37.73 -2.29
CA THR A 239 -37.06 -39.19 -2.52
C THR A 239 -37.44 -40.00 -1.29
N GLY A 240 -37.34 -39.43 -0.09
CA GLY A 240 -37.54 -40.10 1.19
C GLY A 240 -36.45 -41.12 1.54
N ILE A 241 -35.33 -41.12 0.81
CA ILE A 241 -34.23 -42.08 0.97
C ILE A 241 -33.04 -41.38 1.63
N TYR A 242 -32.33 -42.10 2.50
CA TYR A 242 -31.05 -41.66 3.01
C TYR A 242 -29.97 -41.76 1.93
N GLU A 243 -29.43 -40.62 1.54
CA GLU A 243 -28.37 -40.51 0.54
C GLU A 243 -27.10 -39.98 1.18
N ARG A 244 -25.95 -40.49 0.74
CA ARG A 244 -24.65 -39.97 1.16
C ARG A 244 -24.44 -38.60 0.52
N LEU A 245 -24.02 -37.61 1.31
CA LEU A 245 -23.69 -36.30 0.77
C LEU A 245 -22.41 -36.38 -0.08
N ILE A 246 -22.56 -36.10 -1.37
CA ILE A 246 -21.44 -35.99 -2.32
C ILE A 246 -21.27 -34.50 -2.63
N LEU A 247 -20.10 -33.97 -2.29
CA LEU A 247 -19.77 -32.56 -2.52
C LEU A 247 -19.12 -32.40 -3.91
N PRO A 248 -19.43 -31.30 -4.63
CA PRO A 248 -18.87 -31.09 -5.96
C PRO A 248 -17.36 -30.82 -5.89
N PRO A 249 -16.60 -31.19 -6.94
CA PRO A 249 -15.18 -30.88 -7.04
C PRO A 249 -14.98 -29.42 -7.47
N ALA A 250 -15.23 -28.49 -6.56
CA ALA A 250 -15.18 -27.04 -6.79
C ALA A 250 -14.29 -26.34 -5.76
N GLU A 251 -13.78 -25.16 -6.10
CA GLU A 251 -13.00 -24.30 -5.18
C GLU A 251 -13.80 -23.89 -3.94
N ILE A 252 -15.11 -23.66 -4.12
CA ILE A 252 -16.05 -23.30 -3.05
C ILE A 252 -17.16 -24.34 -3.03
N VAL A 253 -17.50 -24.81 -1.84
CA VAL A 253 -18.62 -25.73 -1.61
C VAL A 253 -19.62 -25.08 -0.66
N VAL A 254 -20.90 -25.20 -1.00
CA VAL A 254 -22.03 -24.75 -0.19
C VAL A 254 -22.82 -25.97 0.23
N ILE A 255 -23.05 -26.13 1.54
CA ILE A 255 -23.96 -27.12 2.11
C ILE A 255 -25.27 -26.40 2.44
N PRO A 256 -26.40 -26.76 1.81
CA PRO A 256 -27.71 -26.22 2.15
C PRO A 256 -28.09 -26.39 3.62
N ALA A 257 -28.95 -25.49 4.11
CA ALA A 257 -29.57 -25.60 5.42
C ALA A 257 -30.35 -26.93 5.56
N GLY A 258 -30.42 -27.47 6.78
CA GLY A 258 -31.13 -28.71 7.12
C GLY A 258 -30.38 -30.00 6.84
N ILE A 259 -29.25 -29.97 6.09
CA ILE A 259 -28.47 -31.18 5.77
C ILE A 259 -27.60 -31.63 6.95
N LEU A 260 -27.02 -30.68 7.72
CA LEU A 260 -26.14 -31.01 8.82
C LEU A 260 -26.92 -31.51 10.04
N PRO A 261 -26.44 -32.56 10.74
CA PRO A 261 -27.13 -33.11 11.90
C PRO A 261 -26.91 -32.26 13.15
N ALA A 262 -28.00 -31.84 13.79
CA ALA A 262 -27.95 -31.07 15.03
C ALA A 262 -27.22 -31.81 16.16
N GLY A 263 -26.42 -31.08 16.94
CA GLY A 263 -25.72 -31.60 18.13
C GLY A 263 -24.48 -32.44 17.82
N LYS A 264 -24.10 -32.61 16.55
CA LYS A 264 -22.91 -33.36 16.15
C LYS A 264 -21.76 -32.41 15.80
N ILE A 265 -20.54 -32.96 15.84
CA ILE A 265 -19.34 -32.31 15.30
C ILE A 265 -19.10 -32.92 13.93
N CYS A 266 -19.02 -32.08 12.89
CA CYS A 266 -18.68 -32.51 11.55
C CYS A 266 -17.31 -31.97 11.15
N VAL A 267 -16.52 -32.74 10.40
CA VAL A 267 -15.25 -32.31 9.83
C VAL A 267 -15.40 -32.25 8.33
N MET A 268 -15.10 -31.07 7.77
CA MET A 268 -14.99 -30.85 6.35
C MET A 268 -13.52 -30.89 5.96
N THR A 269 -13.14 -31.82 5.10
CA THR A 269 -11.77 -31.97 4.60
C THR A 269 -11.71 -31.60 3.13
N LEU A 270 -10.86 -30.62 2.80
CA LEU A 270 -10.43 -30.33 1.45
C LEU A 270 -9.14 -31.10 1.18
N THR A 271 -9.08 -31.80 0.04
CA THR A 271 -7.83 -32.26 -0.56
C THR A 271 -7.62 -31.50 -1.86
N TYR A 272 -6.56 -30.70 -1.90
CA TYR A 272 -6.11 -29.93 -3.05
C TYR A 272 -5.09 -30.76 -3.82
N PHE A 273 -5.33 -30.97 -5.11
CA PHE A 273 -4.49 -31.77 -6.00
C PHE A 273 -3.93 -30.91 -7.14
N LYS A 274 -2.67 -31.16 -7.49
CA LYS A 274 -2.09 -30.83 -8.78
C LYS A 274 -1.17 -31.96 -9.21
N LYS A 275 -1.49 -32.58 -10.35
CA LYS A 275 -0.81 -33.77 -10.84
C LYS A 275 -0.76 -34.87 -9.76
N ASP A 276 0.43 -35.32 -9.35
CA ASP A 276 0.64 -36.38 -8.36
C ASP A 276 0.78 -35.84 -6.93
N MET A 277 0.90 -34.51 -6.77
CA MET A 277 1.00 -33.87 -5.48
C MET A 277 -0.39 -33.59 -4.92
N HIS A 278 -0.53 -33.72 -3.61
CA HIS A 278 -1.73 -33.32 -2.89
C HIS A 278 -1.41 -32.73 -1.51
N ALA A 279 -2.31 -31.90 -1.01
CA ALA A 279 -2.33 -31.42 0.36
C ALA A 279 -3.75 -31.45 0.90
N SER A 280 -3.91 -31.61 2.22
CA SER A 280 -5.24 -31.61 2.84
C SER A 280 -5.34 -30.63 3.98
N ALA A 281 -6.50 -29.99 4.10
CA ALA A 281 -6.88 -29.13 5.21
C ALA A 281 -8.25 -29.55 5.72
N SER A 282 -8.51 -29.35 7.01
CA SER A 282 -9.80 -29.68 7.61
C SER A 282 -10.32 -28.55 8.50
N VAL A 283 -11.64 -28.34 8.47
CA VAL A 283 -12.35 -27.46 9.41
C VAL A 283 -13.39 -28.27 10.16
N TYR A 284 -13.41 -28.12 11.49
CA TYR A 284 -14.40 -28.72 12.37
C TYR A 284 -15.60 -27.79 12.53
N LEU A 285 -16.80 -28.34 12.46
CA LEU A 285 -18.08 -27.66 12.52
C LEU A 285 -18.85 -28.17 13.73
N ASP A 286 -19.01 -27.33 14.75
CA ASP A 286 -19.90 -27.63 15.87
C ASP A 286 -21.33 -27.25 15.48
N VAL A 287 -22.15 -28.26 15.14
CA VAL A 287 -23.48 -28.05 14.57
C VAL A 287 -24.51 -27.90 15.68
N LYS A 288 -25.09 -26.71 15.83
CA LYS A 288 -26.12 -26.38 16.82
C LYS A 288 -27.52 -26.55 16.24
N ALA A 289 -28.45 -27.02 17.06
CA ALA A 289 -29.86 -27.17 16.70
C ALA A 289 -30.58 -25.82 16.48
N GLN A 290 -30.14 -24.79 17.20
CA GLN A 290 -30.69 -23.44 17.15
C GLN A 290 -29.70 -22.50 16.43
N GLU A 291 -30.19 -21.33 16.01
CA GLU A 291 -29.34 -20.28 15.44
C GLU A 291 -28.46 -19.72 16.57
N PRO A 292 -27.12 -19.72 16.42
CA PRO A 292 -26.23 -19.18 17.44
C PRO A 292 -26.39 -17.66 17.59
N PRO A 293 -25.93 -17.06 18.70
CA PRO A 293 -26.10 -15.63 18.95
C PRO A 293 -25.33 -14.76 17.95
N ALA A 294 -24.32 -15.32 17.27
CA ALA A 294 -23.58 -14.67 16.19
C ALA A 294 -22.97 -15.70 15.25
N LYS A 295 -22.58 -15.25 14.05
CA LYS A 295 -21.66 -15.96 13.16
C LYS A 295 -20.28 -15.35 13.31
N VAL A 296 -19.31 -16.15 13.71
CA VAL A 296 -17.91 -15.74 13.91
C VAL A 296 -17.05 -16.38 12.83
N LYS A 297 -16.18 -15.60 12.20
CA LYS A 297 -15.24 -16.09 11.17
C LYS A 297 -13.88 -15.43 11.36
N ILE A 298 -12.83 -16.22 11.55
CA ILE A 298 -11.46 -15.73 11.42
C ILE A 298 -11.13 -15.65 9.92
N ILE A 299 -10.76 -14.46 9.46
CA ILE A 299 -10.49 -14.15 8.04
C ILE A 299 -8.99 -14.14 7.74
N ALA A 300 -8.15 -13.80 8.73
CA ALA A 300 -6.71 -13.80 8.58
C ALA A 300 -6.00 -14.06 9.92
N ALA A 301 -4.88 -14.78 9.83
CA ALA A 301 -3.88 -14.88 10.88
C ALA A 301 -2.50 -14.79 10.20
N TYR A 302 -1.65 -13.87 10.66
CA TYR A 302 -0.31 -13.69 10.11
C TYR A 302 0.66 -13.12 11.14
N VAL A 303 1.95 -13.35 10.89
CA VAL A 303 3.05 -12.73 11.62
C VAL A 303 3.54 -11.53 10.82
N LYS A 304 3.68 -10.38 11.46
CA LYS A 304 4.20 -9.15 10.85
C LYS A 304 5.20 -8.50 11.80
N ASP A 305 6.45 -8.42 11.38
CA ASP A 305 7.58 -7.93 12.17
C ASP A 305 7.70 -8.57 13.57
N VAL A 306 7.32 -7.81 14.60
CA VAL A 306 7.33 -8.20 16.01
C VAL A 306 5.92 -8.39 16.59
N LYS A 307 4.93 -8.67 15.73
CA LYS A 307 3.53 -8.85 16.12
C LYS A 307 2.94 -10.10 15.47
N VAL A 308 2.02 -10.74 16.19
CA VAL A 308 1.13 -11.77 15.65
C VAL A 308 -0.27 -11.16 15.61
N VAL A 309 -0.93 -11.24 14.45
CA VAL A 309 -2.22 -10.58 14.22
C VAL A 309 -3.25 -11.62 13.81
N PHE A 310 -4.40 -11.59 14.49
CA PHE A 310 -5.61 -12.32 14.10
C PHE A 310 -6.72 -11.32 13.78
N LYS A 311 -7.36 -11.48 12.62
CA LYS A 311 -8.51 -10.70 12.19
C LYS A 311 -9.72 -11.61 12.07
N ALA A 312 -10.80 -11.25 12.74
CA ALA A 312 -12.08 -11.94 12.68
C ALA A 312 -13.20 -10.99 12.26
N VAL A 313 -14.28 -11.53 11.70
CA VAL A 313 -15.52 -10.81 11.41
C VAL A 313 -16.65 -11.49 12.19
N VAL A 314 -17.46 -10.69 12.86
CA VAL A 314 -18.64 -11.15 13.60
C VAL A 314 -19.89 -10.56 12.95
N PHE A 315 -20.87 -11.43 12.69
CA PHE A 315 -22.18 -11.04 12.18
C PHE A 315 -23.27 -11.44 13.15
N SER A 316 -24.18 -10.54 13.51
CA SER A 316 -25.29 -10.87 14.41
C SER A 316 -26.53 -10.02 14.20
N ARG A 317 -27.70 -10.61 14.45
CA ARG A 317 -29.00 -9.91 14.54
C ARG A 317 -29.29 -9.41 15.95
N ASN A 318 -28.58 -9.93 16.95
CA ASN A 318 -28.77 -9.58 18.36
C ASN A 318 -28.29 -8.14 18.62
N PRO A 319 -28.93 -7.42 19.55
CA PRO A 319 -28.55 -6.04 19.86
C PRO A 319 -27.23 -5.95 20.63
N ASP A 320 -26.90 -6.97 21.41
CA ASP A 320 -25.75 -7.01 22.31
C ASP A 320 -25.07 -8.38 22.31
N LEU A 321 -23.73 -8.38 22.34
CA LEU A 321 -22.88 -9.55 22.48
C LEU A 321 -21.67 -9.23 23.36
N ASN A 322 -21.13 -10.26 24.02
CA ASN A 322 -19.80 -10.18 24.62
C ASN A 322 -18.81 -11.00 23.79
N LEU A 323 -17.74 -10.35 23.33
CA LEU A 323 -16.70 -10.96 22.51
C LEU A 323 -15.42 -11.14 23.30
N GLU A 324 -14.86 -12.34 23.27
CA GLU A 324 -13.67 -12.73 24.04
C GLU A 324 -12.68 -13.50 23.17
N TRP A 325 -11.42 -13.05 23.18
CA TRP A 325 -10.28 -13.77 22.63
C TRP A 325 -9.58 -14.63 23.68
N SER A 326 -9.34 -15.89 23.36
CA SER A 326 -8.47 -16.79 24.10
C SER A 326 -7.44 -17.44 23.19
N CYS A 327 -6.24 -17.74 23.70
CA CYS A 327 -5.19 -18.38 22.92
C CYS A 327 -4.50 -19.49 23.69
N GLN A 328 -4.05 -20.51 22.95
CA GLN A 328 -3.32 -21.67 23.46
C GLN A 328 -2.04 -21.84 22.64
N LYS A 329 -0.94 -22.24 23.29
CA LYS A 329 0.29 -22.67 22.62
C LYS A 329 0.38 -24.18 22.63
N LYS A 330 0.94 -24.79 21.59
CA LYS A 330 1.39 -26.19 21.67
C LYS A 330 2.74 -26.25 22.37
N ASP A 331 2.88 -27.15 23.34
CA ASP A 331 4.17 -27.47 23.93
C ASP A 331 4.98 -28.45 23.07
N GLU A 332 6.17 -28.83 23.54
CA GLU A 332 7.07 -29.77 22.85
C GLU A 332 6.46 -31.18 22.70
N GLN A 333 5.47 -31.52 23.52
CA GLN A 333 4.74 -32.79 23.49
C GLN A 333 3.49 -32.72 22.59
N GLY A 334 3.15 -31.52 22.10
CA GLY A 334 2.00 -31.24 21.24
C GLY A 334 0.71 -30.94 22.01
N ASP A 335 0.76 -30.84 23.33
CA ASP A 335 -0.38 -30.51 24.18
C ASP A 335 -0.66 -29.00 24.15
N LEU A 336 -1.94 -28.63 24.20
CA LEU A 336 -2.37 -27.24 24.16
C LEU A 336 -2.39 -26.64 25.57
N ILE A 337 -1.53 -25.65 25.82
CA ILE A 337 -1.43 -24.90 27.07
C ILE A 337 -2.03 -23.51 26.86
N GLU A 338 -2.94 -23.11 27.73
CA GLU A 338 -3.51 -21.76 27.72
C GLU A 338 -2.45 -20.69 27.94
N ILE A 339 -2.55 -19.60 27.18
CA ILE A 339 -1.65 -18.45 27.28
C ILE A 339 -2.40 -17.34 27.99
N ASP A 340 -1.82 -16.87 29.09
CA ASP A 340 -2.28 -15.64 29.69
C ASP A 340 -1.96 -14.47 28.75
N LEU A 341 -3.00 -13.89 28.19
CA LEU A 341 -2.83 -12.82 27.24
C LEU A 341 -2.53 -11.48 27.94
N GLU A 342 -2.68 -11.32 29.28
CA GLU A 342 -2.71 -10.03 30.01
C GLU A 342 -1.57 -9.10 29.60
N ASP A 343 -0.35 -9.61 29.58
CA ASP A 343 0.84 -8.82 29.24
C ASP A 343 1.22 -8.87 27.73
N LEU A 344 0.59 -9.76 26.98
CA LEU A 344 0.94 -10.07 25.59
C LEU A 344 0.10 -9.33 24.56
N SER A 345 -1.16 -9.06 24.85
CA SER A 345 -2.05 -8.42 23.89
C SER A 345 -1.88 -6.91 23.84
N LEU A 346 -1.79 -6.37 22.63
CA LEU A 346 -1.73 -4.94 22.33
C LEU A 346 -3.12 -4.35 22.04
N THR A 347 -4.14 -5.18 21.88
CA THR A 347 -5.54 -4.77 21.65
C THR A 347 -6.45 -5.28 22.78
N GLN A 348 -7.68 -4.78 22.83
CA GLN A 348 -8.67 -5.30 23.78
C GLN A 348 -9.06 -6.73 23.43
N ARG A 349 -9.10 -7.59 24.45
CA ARG A 349 -9.51 -9.00 24.31
C ARG A 349 -10.97 -9.25 24.57
N ASN A 350 -11.52 -8.49 25.52
CA ASN A 350 -12.93 -8.53 25.90
C ASN A 350 -13.58 -7.25 25.42
N VAL A 351 -14.49 -7.38 24.46
CA VAL A 351 -15.16 -6.23 23.83
C VAL A 351 -16.67 -6.43 23.94
N PRO A 352 -17.37 -5.58 24.71
CA PRO A 352 -18.83 -5.54 24.63
C PRO A 352 -19.21 -4.96 23.27
N TRP A 353 -19.94 -5.74 22.49
CA TRP A 353 -20.38 -5.35 21.15
C TRP A 353 -21.86 -4.99 21.14
N LYS A 354 -22.20 -3.92 20.43
CA LYS A 354 -23.58 -3.50 20.20
C LYS A 354 -23.85 -3.36 18.71
N LYS A 355 -24.96 -3.93 18.28
CA LYS A 355 -25.45 -3.74 16.92
C LYS A 355 -25.89 -2.27 16.74
N PRO A 356 -25.53 -1.61 15.63
CA PRO A 356 -26.05 -0.28 15.31
C PRO A 356 -27.58 -0.27 15.18
N ASP A 357 -28.26 0.69 15.83
CA ASP A 357 -29.72 0.76 15.93
C ASP A 357 -30.43 0.82 14.56
N ASN A 358 -29.77 1.41 13.56
CA ASN A 358 -30.33 1.62 12.22
C ASN A 358 -30.22 0.40 11.29
N ARG A 359 -29.75 -0.77 11.76
CA ARG A 359 -29.53 -1.95 10.90
C ARG A 359 -30.21 -3.23 11.41
N PRO A 360 -30.79 -4.04 10.51
CA PRO A 360 -31.38 -5.32 10.89
C PRO A 360 -30.34 -6.31 11.42
N PHE A 361 -29.09 -6.23 10.94
CA PHE A 361 -27.94 -7.02 11.40
C PHE A 361 -26.72 -6.11 11.58
N GLY A 362 -25.83 -6.49 12.50
CA GLY A 362 -24.52 -5.88 12.69
C GLY A 362 -23.42 -6.78 12.12
N ARG A 363 -22.39 -6.14 11.58
CA ARG A 363 -21.18 -6.75 11.04
C ARG A 363 -20.01 -5.91 11.50
N GLU A 364 -19.01 -6.52 12.12
CA GLU A 364 -17.82 -5.79 12.60
C GLU A 364 -16.57 -6.67 12.61
N LYS A 365 -15.40 -6.05 12.39
CA LYS A 365 -14.10 -6.72 12.48
C LYS A 365 -13.61 -6.70 13.93
N PHE A 366 -13.03 -7.79 14.39
CA PHE A 366 -12.39 -7.88 15.71
C PHE A 366 -10.95 -8.33 15.52
N ILE A 367 -10.01 -7.55 16.06
CA ILE A 367 -8.59 -7.75 15.83
C ILE A 367 -7.88 -8.03 17.15
N LEU A 368 -7.19 -9.17 17.20
CA LEU A 368 -6.25 -9.49 18.27
C LEU A 368 -4.83 -9.25 17.77
N VAL A 369 -4.11 -8.35 18.43
CA VAL A 369 -2.68 -8.15 18.19
C VAL A 369 -1.92 -8.60 19.42
N LEU A 370 -0.92 -9.46 19.22
CA LEU A 370 -0.06 -9.98 20.27
C LEU A 370 1.38 -9.55 20.02
N LYS A 371 2.13 -9.23 21.09
CA LYS A 371 3.58 -9.05 21.03
C LYS A 371 4.26 -10.34 20.53
N LYS A 372 5.39 -10.22 19.83
CA LYS A 372 6.14 -11.38 19.33
C LYS A 372 6.48 -12.34 20.46
N PHE A 373 6.21 -13.61 20.21
CA PHE A 373 6.56 -14.71 21.10
C PHE A 373 7.99 -15.23 20.82
N SER A 374 8.52 -16.07 21.70
CA SER A 374 9.75 -16.84 21.43
C SER A 374 9.59 -17.70 20.16
N GLU A 375 10.68 -17.91 19.45
CA GLU A 375 10.72 -18.48 18.08
C GLU A 375 10.11 -19.90 18.00
N GLY A 376 9.52 -20.26 16.86
CA GLY A 376 8.96 -21.61 16.59
C GLY A 376 7.62 -21.94 17.26
N LEU A 377 6.91 -20.96 17.83
CA LEU A 377 5.65 -21.19 18.55
C LEU A 377 4.46 -21.44 17.61
N LYS A 378 3.70 -22.50 17.94
CA LYS A 378 2.38 -22.80 17.35
C LYS A 378 1.29 -22.27 18.26
N LEU A 379 0.59 -21.25 17.80
CA LEU A 379 -0.48 -20.59 18.51
C LEU A 379 -1.82 -20.98 17.89
N LYS A 380 -2.79 -21.32 18.74
CA LYS A 380 -4.19 -21.46 18.38
C LYS A 380 -4.95 -20.35 19.11
N CYS A 381 -5.64 -19.49 18.39
CA CYS A 381 -6.48 -18.46 19.01
C CYS A 381 -7.94 -18.62 18.60
N THR A 382 -8.83 -18.37 19.56
CA THR A 382 -10.27 -18.52 19.45
C THR A 382 -10.95 -17.20 19.78
N LEU A 383 -11.85 -16.76 18.91
CA LEU A 383 -12.79 -15.69 19.21
C LEU A 383 -14.14 -16.30 19.56
N THR A 384 -14.69 -15.94 20.73
CA THR A 384 -16.00 -16.39 21.20
C THR A 384 -16.95 -15.20 21.30
N ALA A 385 -18.12 -15.32 20.67
CA ALA A 385 -19.25 -14.41 20.82
C ALA A 385 -20.30 -15.07 21.72
N SER A 386 -20.65 -14.41 22.81
CA SER A 386 -21.56 -14.94 23.84
C SER A 386 -22.72 -14.01 24.16
N ARG A 387 -23.87 -14.61 24.48
CA ARG A 387 -25.06 -13.92 25.00
C ARG A 387 -25.74 -14.83 26.01
N GLY A 388 -25.57 -14.52 27.30
CA GLY A 388 -26.02 -15.44 28.37
C GLY A 388 -25.28 -16.77 28.29
N GLU A 389 -26.01 -17.88 28.21
CA GLU A 389 -25.44 -19.22 28.10
C GLU A 389 -25.16 -19.65 26.63
N GLU A 390 -25.64 -18.88 25.65
CA GLU A 390 -25.43 -19.19 24.24
C GLU A 390 -24.11 -18.59 23.75
N SER A 391 -23.38 -19.34 22.91
CA SER A 391 -22.14 -18.88 22.31
C SER A 391 -21.88 -19.43 20.91
N ALA A 392 -21.06 -18.70 20.17
CA ALA A 392 -20.50 -19.08 18.89
C ALA A 392 -19.01 -18.77 18.89
N SER A 393 -18.20 -19.62 18.30
CA SER A 393 -16.76 -19.40 18.21
C SER A 393 -16.18 -19.73 16.84
N ALA A 394 -15.00 -19.18 16.57
CA ALA A 394 -14.11 -19.58 15.49
C ALA A 394 -12.67 -19.64 16.00
N GLU A 395 -11.90 -20.63 15.54
CA GLU A 395 -10.53 -20.91 15.96
C GLU A 395 -9.59 -20.94 14.75
N GLU A 396 -8.39 -20.38 14.85
CA GLU A 396 -7.36 -20.42 13.80
C GLU A 396 -5.99 -20.70 14.42
N ASP A 397 -5.20 -21.49 13.70
CA ASP A 397 -3.83 -21.83 14.10
C ASP A 397 -2.85 -20.99 13.28
N ILE A 398 -1.80 -20.50 13.93
CA ILE A 398 -0.67 -19.87 13.28
C ILE A 398 0.64 -20.46 13.80
N GLU A 399 1.54 -20.78 12.88
CA GLU A 399 2.91 -21.14 13.17
C GLU A 399 3.78 -19.91 12.96
N VAL A 400 4.44 -19.46 14.03
CA VAL A 400 5.39 -18.36 13.95
C VAL A 400 6.70 -18.92 13.43
N ASP A 401 7.10 -18.45 12.25
CA ASP A 401 8.34 -18.90 11.61
C ASP A 401 9.56 -18.71 12.52
N GLU A 402 10.44 -19.72 12.51
CA GLU A 402 11.66 -19.73 13.30
C GLU A 402 12.77 -19.08 12.46
N PRO A 403 13.34 -17.93 12.87
CA PRO A 403 14.38 -17.27 12.10
C PRO A 403 15.64 -18.13 12.05
N PRO A 404 16.61 -17.81 11.17
CA PRO A 404 17.86 -18.56 11.10
C PRO A 404 18.54 -18.61 12.46
N ARG A 405 19.00 -19.79 12.88
CA ARG A 405 19.75 -19.99 14.13
C ARG A 405 20.94 -19.05 14.17
N LYS A 406 21.14 -18.45 15.34
CA LYS A 406 22.18 -17.44 15.54
C LYS A 406 23.57 -18.06 15.44
N GLY A 407 24.31 -17.66 14.42
CA GLY A 407 25.72 -17.94 14.27
C GLY A 407 26.64 -16.89 14.93
N GLU A 408 27.94 -17.05 14.69
CA GLU A 408 28.99 -16.14 15.13
C GLU A 408 29.39 -15.18 14.01
N CYS A 409 29.77 -13.96 14.38
CA CYS A 409 30.44 -13.06 13.47
C CYS A 409 31.95 -13.11 13.69
N LYS A 410 32.72 -13.36 12.61
CA LYS A 410 34.18 -13.32 12.59
C LYS A 410 34.67 -12.12 11.79
N ILE A 411 35.80 -11.56 12.22
CA ILE A 411 36.49 -10.46 11.54
C ILE A 411 37.87 -10.94 11.13
N GLU A 412 38.19 -10.81 9.85
CA GLU A 412 39.53 -11.03 9.32
C GLU A 412 40.08 -9.72 8.78
N LYS A 413 41.35 -9.42 9.10
CA LYS A 413 42.09 -8.29 8.55
C LYS A 413 43.15 -8.81 7.58
N SER A 414 43.14 -8.34 6.34
CA SER A 414 44.19 -8.70 5.37
C SER A 414 45.50 -7.98 5.69
N GLU A 415 46.61 -8.47 5.13
CA GLU A 415 47.93 -7.79 5.21
C GLU A 415 47.91 -6.38 4.59
N GLU A 416 46.96 -6.11 3.69
CA GLU A 416 46.73 -4.81 3.06
C GLU A 416 45.77 -3.90 3.87
N GLY A 417 45.28 -4.35 5.03
CA GLY A 417 44.38 -3.58 5.90
C GLY A 417 42.88 -3.72 5.65
N LYS A 418 42.47 -4.53 4.67
CA LYS A 418 41.05 -4.78 4.35
C LYS A 418 40.36 -5.57 5.46
N ILE A 419 39.10 -5.26 5.70
CA ILE A 419 38.29 -5.90 6.74
C ILE A 419 37.25 -6.81 6.08
N SER A 420 37.26 -8.09 6.41
CA SER A 420 36.23 -9.04 5.97
C SER A 420 35.39 -9.47 7.17
N LEU A 421 34.07 -9.35 7.05
CA LEU A 421 33.11 -9.82 8.04
C LEU A 421 32.50 -11.14 7.58
N THR A 422 32.60 -12.19 8.38
CA THR A 422 32.08 -13.52 8.04
C THR A 422 31.03 -13.95 9.04
N ALA A 423 29.85 -14.29 8.55
CA ALA A 423 28.77 -14.96 9.28
C ALA A 423 29.03 -16.47 9.25
N ASP A 424 29.36 -17.05 10.40
CA ASP A 424 29.66 -18.48 10.53
C ASP A 424 28.63 -19.18 11.41
N GLY A 425 28.23 -20.40 11.05
CA GLY A 425 27.28 -21.20 11.83
C GLY A 425 25.83 -20.68 11.87
N PHE A 426 25.41 -19.86 10.91
CA PHE A 426 24.00 -19.52 10.73
C PHE A 426 23.30 -20.64 9.95
N GLU A 427 22.21 -21.18 10.51
CA GLU A 427 21.47 -22.29 9.93
C GLU A 427 19.98 -22.04 10.03
N ASP A 428 19.27 -22.11 8.91
CA ASP A 428 17.81 -22.03 8.93
C ASP A 428 17.20 -23.36 9.44
N PRO A 429 16.30 -23.32 10.44
CA PRO A 429 15.63 -24.52 10.97
C PRO A 429 14.84 -25.31 9.91
N ASN A 430 14.28 -24.61 8.91
CA ASN A 430 13.55 -25.22 7.81
C ASN A 430 14.50 -25.72 6.69
N GLY A 431 15.81 -25.52 6.84
CA GLY A 431 16.83 -25.90 5.86
C GLY A 431 16.93 -24.94 4.66
N ASP A 432 16.33 -23.75 4.74
CA ASP A 432 16.53 -22.71 3.74
C ASP A 432 17.94 -22.15 3.76
N LEU A 433 18.40 -21.63 2.62
CA LEU A 433 19.67 -20.92 2.55
C LEU A 433 19.44 -19.46 2.99
N PRO A 434 20.05 -19.02 4.12
CA PRO A 434 19.86 -17.65 4.58
C PRO A 434 20.51 -16.65 3.62
N LEU A 435 19.89 -15.48 3.49
CA LEU A 435 20.51 -14.30 2.94
C LEU A 435 21.23 -13.55 4.06
N TYR A 436 22.42 -13.05 3.77
CA TYR A 436 23.28 -12.35 4.70
C TYR A 436 23.45 -10.89 4.30
N ARG A 437 23.67 -10.05 5.30
CA ARG A 437 24.20 -8.70 5.13
C ARG A 437 25.04 -8.29 6.33
N CYS A 438 25.97 -7.39 6.10
CA CYS A 438 26.86 -6.89 7.13
C CYS A 438 26.65 -5.40 7.37
N GLY A 439 27.05 -4.94 8.55
CA GLY A 439 26.89 -3.55 8.92
C GLY A 439 27.64 -3.14 10.18
N PHE A 440 27.39 -1.92 10.64
CA PHE A 440 27.94 -1.41 11.89
C PHE A 440 26.89 -0.80 12.81
N ILE A 441 27.22 -0.74 14.10
CA ILE A 441 26.34 -0.24 15.16
C ILE A 441 26.76 1.18 15.51
N GLU A 442 25.82 2.10 15.41
CA GLU A 442 25.97 3.49 15.79
C GLU A 442 25.14 3.75 17.05
N LYS A 443 25.74 4.36 18.08
CA LYS A 443 25.01 4.77 19.28
C LYS A 443 24.81 6.28 19.24
N THR A 444 23.55 6.72 19.30
CA THR A 444 23.20 8.14 19.35
C THR A 444 22.33 8.36 20.59
N GLY A 445 22.95 8.84 21.68
CA GLY A 445 22.31 8.87 23.00
C GLY A 445 22.02 7.45 23.51
N GLU A 446 20.79 7.18 23.94
CA GLU A 446 20.32 5.85 24.36
C GLU A 446 19.91 4.95 23.19
N LYS A 447 19.64 5.51 22.00
CA LYS A 447 19.20 4.75 20.83
C LYS A 447 20.40 4.05 20.15
N VAL A 448 20.23 2.76 19.81
CA VAL A 448 21.20 1.95 19.07
C VAL A 448 20.69 1.80 17.63
N LYS A 449 21.38 2.40 16.66
CA LYS A 449 21.07 2.28 15.23
C LYS A 449 21.96 1.24 14.57
N TYR A 450 21.36 0.36 13.78
CA TYR A 450 22.07 -0.64 12.97
C TYR A 450 22.15 -0.14 11.54
N ARG A 451 23.37 0.00 11.02
CA ARG A 451 23.64 0.52 9.69
C ARG A 451 24.09 -0.61 8.77
N PRO A 452 23.25 -1.09 7.83
CA PRO A 452 23.73 -2.00 6.81
C PRO A 452 24.79 -1.29 5.96
N ILE A 453 25.85 -2.03 5.64
CA ILE A 453 26.91 -1.60 4.70
C ILE A 453 26.73 -2.35 3.38
N THR A 454 26.21 -3.58 3.43
CA THR A 454 26.01 -4.40 2.24
C THR A 454 24.55 -4.71 2.01
N SER A 455 24.20 -4.87 0.74
CA SER A 455 22.92 -5.40 0.30
C SER A 455 22.75 -6.86 0.74
N TRP A 456 21.50 -7.34 0.75
CA TRP A 456 21.23 -8.76 1.04
C TRP A 456 21.83 -9.66 -0.04
N SER A 457 22.68 -10.61 0.36
CA SER A 457 23.34 -11.54 -0.55
C SER A 457 23.37 -12.96 0.00
N GLN A 458 23.64 -13.96 -0.84
CA GLN A 458 23.88 -15.33 -0.37
C GLN A 458 25.31 -15.55 0.13
N SER A 459 26.17 -14.53 0.07
CA SER A 459 27.53 -14.60 0.58
C SER A 459 27.50 -14.47 2.09
N SER A 460 27.98 -15.48 2.80
CA SER A 460 28.20 -15.40 4.25
C SER A 460 29.38 -14.49 4.62
N THR A 461 30.13 -13.97 3.65
CA THR A 461 31.25 -13.06 3.86
C THR A 461 31.03 -11.75 3.13
N CYS A 462 31.26 -10.64 3.83
CA CYS A 462 31.27 -9.29 3.30
C CYS A 462 32.70 -8.76 3.32
N ASP A 463 33.29 -8.63 2.14
CA ASP A 463 34.59 -8.00 1.97
C ASP A 463 34.40 -6.49 1.93
N LEU A 464 34.82 -5.81 2.99
CA LEU A 464 34.70 -4.37 3.11
C LEU A 464 35.96 -3.72 2.56
N ASP A 465 35.78 -2.76 1.66
CA ASP A 465 36.85 -1.87 1.28
C ASP A 465 37.13 -0.83 2.38
N ASP A 466 38.18 -0.05 2.17
CA ASP A 466 38.60 0.93 3.16
C ASP A 466 37.43 1.89 3.50
N LEU A 467 36.71 2.42 2.52
CA LEU A 467 35.68 3.46 2.72
C LEU A 467 34.35 2.96 3.30
N SER A 468 34.19 1.65 3.50
CA SER A 468 32.93 1.06 3.97
C SER A 468 32.62 1.28 5.46
N LEU A 469 33.64 1.57 6.28
CA LEU A 469 33.48 1.77 7.72
C LEU A 469 33.94 3.16 8.16
N PRO A 470 33.26 3.79 9.13
CA PRO A 470 33.68 5.08 9.67
C PRO A 470 34.98 4.96 10.48
N PRO A 471 35.78 6.03 10.61
CA PRO A 471 36.98 6.05 11.44
C PRO A 471 36.65 5.88 12.93
N GLY A 472 37.59 5.30 13.68
CA GLY A 472 37.52 5.09 15.13
C GLY A 472 37.27 3.63 15.54
N GLU A 473 36.76 3.43 16.75
CA GLU A 473 36.32 2.12 17.23
C GLU A 473 34.89 1.84 16.75
N VAL A 474 34.74 0.84 15.88
CA VAL A 474 33.46 0.50 15.26
C VAL A 474 33.05 -0.90 15.68
N LYS A 475 31.81 -1.04 16.17
CA LYS A 475 31.22 -2.35 16.48
C LYS A 475 30.42 -2.83 15.27
N CYS A 476 30.86 -3.92 14.64
CA CYS A 476 30.19 -4.46 13.45
C CYS A 476 29.09 -5.48 13.82
N PHE A 477 28.26 -5.83 12.84
CA PHE A 477 27.31 -6.93 12.94
C PHE A 477 27.18 -7.67 11.61
N VAL A 478 26.70 -8.91 11.69
CA VAL A 478 26.17 -9.68 10.55
C VAL A 478 24.72 -10.05 10.84
N GLN A 479 23.90 -10.06 9.80
CA GLN A 479 22.51 -10.49 9.86
C GLN A 479 22.29 -11.61 8.86
N ALA A 480 21.44 -12.55 9.24
CA ALA A 480 20.90 -13.58 8.37
C ALA A 480 19.38 -13.41 8.29
N LYS A 481 18.80 -13.68 7.13
CA LYS A 481 17.36 -13.65 6.86
C LYS A 481 16.95 -14.90 6.10
N ASP A 482 15.88 -15.54 6.52
CA ASP A 482 15.31 -16.68 5.81
C ASP A 482 14.50 -16.26 4.56
N SER A 483 13.87 -17.24 3.92
CA SER A 483 13.03 -17.06 2.74
C SER A 483 11.69 -16.37 3.03
N LEU A 484 11.22 -16.42 4.27
CA LEU A 484 9.96 -15.84 4.74
C LEU A 484 10.14 -14.44 5.36
N GLY A 485 11.39 -13.99 5.51
CA GLY A 485 11.78 -12.66 5.95
C GLY A 485 12.16 -12.56 7.42
N ALA A 486 12.14 -13.64 8.20
CA ALA A 486 12.55 -13.59 9.60
C ALA A 486 14.08 -13.46 9.69
N LYS A 487 14.56 -12.65 10.66
CA LYS A 487 15.94 -12.18 10.73
C LYS A 487 16.59 -12.55 12.05
N THR A 488 17.86 -12.95 11.99
CA THR A 488 18.73 -13.12 13.15
C THR A 488 19.99 -12.28 12.99
N ARG A 489 20.50 -11.75 14.11
CA ARG A 489 21.67 -10.87 14.13
C ARG A 489 22.73 -11.37 15.11
N SER A 490 23.99 -11.27 14.70
CA SER A 490 25.15 -11.47 15.58
C SER A 490 26.06 -10.26 15.55
N ASN A 491 26.51 -9.82 16.73
CA ASN A 491 27.44 -8.70 16.85
C ASN A 491 28.86 -9.23 16.68
N CYS A 492 29.67 -8.52 15.92
CA CYS A 492 31.08 -8.83 15.74
C CYS A 492 31.93 -8.20 16.87
N PRO A 493 33.19 -8.65 17.03
CA PRO A 493 34.18 -7.92 17.80
C PRO A 493 34.33 -6.47 17.31
N THR A 494 34.77 -5.56 18.20
CA THR A 494 35.06 -4.17 17.82
C THR A 494 36.28 -4.13 16.90
N VAL A 495 36.20 -3.37 15.82
CA VAL A 495 37.30 -3.12 14.90
C VAL A 495 37.78 -1.67 15.02
N HIS A 496 39.09 -1.47 15.12
CA HIS A 496 39.69 -0.16 15.00
C HIS A 496 39.96 0.16 13.52
N VAL A 497 39.38 1.27 13.05
CA VAL A 497 39.53 1.83 11.71
C VAL A 497 40.34 3.12 11.84
N PRO A 498 41.52 3.23 11.22
CA PRO A 498 42.35 4.43 11.31
C PRO A 498 41.69 5.62 10.58
N SER A 499 41.84 6.83 11.12
CA SER A 499 41.44 8.06 10.44
C SER A 499 42.22 8.25 9.14
N ARG A 500 41.57 8.77 8.11
CA ARG A 500 42.12 8.94 6.77
C ARG A 500 42.13 10.40 6.36
N GLU A 501 43.18 10.80 5.65
CA GLU A 501 43.21 12.09 4.96
C GLU A 501 42.81 11.88 3.50
N LEU A 502 41.64 12.38 3.11
CA LEU A 502 41.20 12.33 1.74
C LEU A 502 42.05 13.27 0.87
N ASN A 503 42.73 12.72 -0.14
CA ASN A 503 43.44 13.50 -1.15
C ASN A 503 42.55 13.80 -2.37
N LYS A 504 42.96 14.76 -3.21
CA LYS A 504 42.16 15.25 -4.35
C LYS A 504 41.88 14.18 -5.43
N GLU A 505 42.83 13.26 -5.62
CA GLU A 505 42.70 12.18 -6.62
C GLU A 505 41.75 11.08 -6.13
N GLU A 506 41.78 10.78 -4.82
CA GLU A 506 40.83 9.89 -4.15
C GLU A 506 39.41 10.42 -4.24
N ILE A 507 39.17 11.71 -3.94
CA ILE A 507 37.82 12.32 -4.03
C ILE A 507 37.25 12.25 -5.45
N THR A 508 38.09 12.45 -6.47
CA THR A 508 37.63 12.37 -7.85
C THR A 508 37.29 10.92 -8.24
N ASN A 509 38.13 9.95 -7.86
CA ASN A 509 37.88 8.54 -8.13
C ASN A 509 36.66 8.00 -7.35
N MET A 510 36.35 8.55 -6.18
CA MET A 510 35.20 8.13 -5.38
C MET A 510 33.86 8.41 -6.07
N THR A 511 33.75 9.47 -6.86
CA THR A 511 32.51 9.75 -7.61
C THR A 511 32.22 8.62 -8.58
N ASP A 512 33.22 8.22 -9.38
CA ASP A 512 33.08 7.12 -10.34
C ASP A 512 32.74 5.79 -9.63
N VAL A 513 33.33 5.53 -8.46
CA VAL A 513 33.03 4.33 -7.65
C VAL A 513 31.57 4.34 -7.17
N LEU A 514 31.10 5.46 -6.60
CA LEU A 514 29.72 5.56 -6.11
C LEU A 514 28.71 5.44 -7.26
N MET A 515 29.01 6.02 -8.43
CA MET A 515 28.19 5.88 -9.63
C MET A 515 28.16 4.44 -10.13
N ASP A 516 29.31 3.76 -10.18
CA ASP A 516 29.38 2.35 -10.56
C ASP A 516 28.54 1.46 -9.62
N GLN A 517 28.52 1.75 -8.32
CA GLN A 517 27.73 1.00 -7.33
C GLN A 517 26.23 1.23 -7.48
N LEU A 518 25.79 2.47 -7.73
CA LEU A 518 24.38 2.74 -8.05
C LEU A 518 23.95 2.01 -9.31
N ASN A 519 24.79 2.03 -10.36
CA ASN A 519 24.52 1.31 -11.61
C ASN A 519 24.50 -0.22 -11.41
N GLN A 520 25.17 -0.74 -10.39
CA GLN A 520 25.18 -2.16 -10.01
C GLN A 520 24.09 -2.53 -9.00
N ASN A 521 23.23 -1.58 -8.61
CA ASN A 521 22.21 -1.77 -7.60
C ASN A 521 22.77 -2.10 -6.18
N GLU A 522 23.96 -1.61 -5.87
CA GLU A 522 24.62 -1.74 -4.56
C GLU A 522 24.34 -0.49 -3.71
N ILE A 523 23.06 -0.26 -3.39
CA ILE A 523 22.63 1.00 -2.76
C ILE A 523 23.15 1.10 -1.33
N SER A 524 23.07 0.03 -0.53
CA SER A 524 23.59 0.03 0.85
C SER A 524 25.08 0.36 0.88
N GLU A 525 25.84 -0.19 -0.07
CA GLU A 525 27.28 0.02 -0.22
C GLU A 525 27.60 1.47 -0.61
N CYS A 526 26.85 2.03 -1.57
CA CYS A 526 26.97 3.42 -1.99
C CYS A 526 26.71 4.37 -0.81
N LEU A 527 25.60 4.18 -0.10
CA LEU A 527 25.19 5.00 1.04
C LEU A 527 26.19 4.93 2.20
N ALA A 528 26.69 3.73 2.52
CA ALA A 528 27.68 3.55 3.58
C ALA A 528 28.98 4.30 3.27
N LYS A 529 29.48 4.22 2.02
CA LYS A 529 30.68 4.94 1.59
C LYS A 529 30.49 6.44 1.61
N MET A 530 29.36 6.96 1.11
CA MET A 530 29.06 8.38 1.19
C MET A 530 29.09 8.89 2.62
N LYS A 531 28.50 8.13 3.56
CA LYS A 531 28.48 8.51 4.98
C LYS A 531 29.89 8.55 5.57
N THR A 532 30.73 7.57 5.26
CA THR A 532 32.14 7.58 5.66
C THR A 532 32.89 8.78 5.08
N ILE A 533 32.68 9.10 3.79
CA ILE A 533 33.29 10.25 3.13
C ILE A 533 32.91 11.56 3.84
N ILE A 534 31.63 11.74 4.19
CA ILE A 534 31.18 12.94 4.92
C ILE A 534 31.86 13.01 6.29
N LYS A 535 31.98 11.88 7.00
CA LYS A 535 32.59 11.83 8.33
C LYS A 535 34.10 12.10 8.28
N ASP A 536 34.83 11.44 7.38
CA ASP A 536 36.27 11.65 7.15
C ASP A 536 36.55 13.11 6.77
N ALA A 537 35.68 13.69 5.93
CA ALA A 537 35.78 15.09 5.58
C ALA A 537 35.47 16.02 6.75
N ASN A 538 34.70 15.64 7.77
CA ASN A 538 34.40 16.50 8.94
C ASN A 538 35.51 16.47 10.00
N GLU A 539 36.30 15.39 10.09
CA GLU A 539 37.37 15.23 11.08
C GLU A 539 38.70 15.90 10.69
N THR A 540 38.85 16.32 9.42
CA THR A 540 40.05 17.01 8.95
C THR A 540 39.95 18.51 9.22
N ASN A 541 40.77 19.04 10.14
CA ASN A 541 40.81 20.47 10.49
C ASN A 541 41.42 21.39 9.40
N GLU A 542 41.94 20.83 8.30
CA GLU A 542 42.49 21.56 7.14
C GLU A 542 41.75 21.19 5.84
N ILE A 543 40.46 21.51 5.76
CA ILE A 543 39.76 21.46 4.47
C ILE A 543 39.93 22.81 3.78
N ASP A 544 40.81 22.87 2.78
CA ASP A 544 40.82 23.97 1.81
C ASP A 544 39.47 24.00 1.06
N ASP A 545 38.96 25.19 0.71
CA ASP A 545 37.66 25.42 0.04
C ASP A 545 37.48 24.53 -1.19
N ALA A 546 38.58 24.20 -1.88
CA ALA A 546 38.61 23.28 -3.01
C ALA A 546 38.18 21.84 -2.66
N LYS A 547 38.59 21.29 -1.50
CA LYS A 547 38.19 19.95 -1.04
C LYS A 547 36.73 19.92 -0.60
N THR A 548 36.26 20.97 0.09
CA THR A 548 34.84 21.14 0.45
C THR A 548 33.96 21.19 -0.79
N THR A 549 34.39 21.93 -1.81
CA THR A 549 33.67 22.03 -3.10
C THR A 549 33.64 20.69 -3.84
N MET A 550 34.73 19.91 -3.81
CA MET A 550 34.74 18.58 -4.43
C MET A 550 33.81 17.60 -3.73
N VAL A 551 33.86 17.52 -2.39
CA VAL A 551 32.94 16.66 -1.62
C VAL A 551 31.50 17.08 -1.88
N LYS A 552 31.23 18.39 -1.95
CA LYS A 552 29.91 18.92 -2.32
C LYS A 552 29.48 18.44 -3.71
N ASN A 553 30.33 18.52 -4.73
CA ASN A 553 29.99 18.06 -6.08
C ASN A 553 29.76 16.54 -6.14
N VAL A 554 30.51 15.74 -5.36
CA VAL A 554 30.28 14.30 -5.25
C VAL A 554 28.90 14.04 -4.65
N LEU A 555 28.58 14.69 -3.52
CA LEU A 555 27.28 14.54 -2.86
C LEU A 555 26.13 14.95 -3.78
N GLU A 556 26.23 16.10 -4.44
CA GLU A 556 25.19 16.58 -5.35
C GLU A 556 25.02 15.63 -6.55
N GLY A 557 26.10 15.24 -7.23
CA GLY A 557 26.01 14.37 -8.41
C GLY A 557 25.47 12.98 -8.08
N THR A 558 25.82 12.42 -6.91
CA THR A 558 25.29 11.11 -6.53
C THR A 558 23.87 11.18 -5.95
N MET A 559 23.48 12.29 -5.33
CA MET A 559 22.07 12.52 -4.96
C MET A 559 21.16 12.65 -6.20
N ASP A 560 21.63 13.32 -7.26
CA ASP A 560 20.89 13.46 -8.52
C ASP A 560 20.69 12.09 -9.21
N GLN A 561 21.67 11.19 -9.12
CA GLN A 561 21.53 9.83 -9.67
C GLN A 561 20.76 8.88 -8.76
N LEU A 562 20.81 9.07 -7.44
CA LEU A 562 19.90 8.38 -6.53
C LEU A 562 18.46 8.76 -6.88
N GLU A 563 18.19 10.04 -7.19
CA GLU A 563 16.87 10.51 -7.66
C GLU A 563 16.44 9.81 -8.96
N GLU A 564 17.30 9.78 -9.99
CA GLU A 564 17.04 9.07 -11.25
C GLU A 564 16.80 7.56 -11.05
N TYR A 565 17.64 6.91 -10.23
CA TYR A 565 17.47 5.50 -9.87
C TYR A 565 16.13 5.28 -9.18
N MET A 566 15.77 6.19 -8.30
CA MET A 566 14.53 6.14 -7.54
C MET A 566 13.33 6.32 -8.48
N GLU A 567 13.37 7.17 -9.51
CA GLU A 567 12.25 7.37 -10.45
C GLU A 567 11.83 6.10 -11.20
N ASP A 568 12.66 5.05 -11.22
CA ASP A 568 12.34 3.74 -11.79
C ASP A 568 11.47 2.89 -10.83
N GLU A 569 10.18 2.76 -11.14
CA GLU A 569 9.18 2.02 -10.33
C GLU A 569 9.55 0.54 -10.08
N ASN A 570 10.46 -0.05 -10.85
CA ASN A 570 10.87 -1.45 -10.72
C ASN A 570 11.96 -1.70 -9.65
N LYS A 571 12.42 -0.64 -8.96
CA LYS A 571 13.62 -0.69 -8.10
C LYS A 571 13.36 -0.21 -6.67
N PRO A 572 12.53 -0.90 -5.87
CA PRO A 572 12.19 -0.46 -4.52
C PRO A 572 13.37 -0.61 -3.54
N LEU A 573 13.63 0.45 -2.76
CA LEU A 573 14.53 0.45 -1.61
C LEU A 573 13.93 -0.30 -0.42
N ASP A 574 14.76 -1.06 0.30
CA ASP A 574 14.34 -1.67 1.55
C ASP A 574 14.19 -0.60 2.67
N ALA A 575 13.44 -0.91 3.72
CA ALA A 575 13.11 0.03 4.80
C ALA A 575 14.34 0.54 5.58
N GLU A 576 15.41 -0.27 5.66
CA GLU A 576 16.64 0.08 6.38
C GLU A 576 17.59 0.91 5.51
N ASP A 577 17.62 0.65 4.20
CA ASP A 577 18.32 1.46 3.20
C ASP A 577 17.68 2.85 3.11
N GLU A 578 16.34 2.93 3.08
CA GLU A 578 15.60 4.19 3.07
C GLU A 578 15.92 5.06 4.31
N GLY A 579 15.98 4.45 5.50
CA GLY A 579 16.41 5.14 6.72
C GLY A 579 17.87 5.61 6.66
N THR A 580 18.74 4.84 6.01
CA THR A 580 20.16 5.19 5.82
C THR A 580 20.33 6.33 4.82
N THR A 581 19.56 6.33 3.72
CA THR A 581 19.46 7.43 2.76
C THR A 581 19.05 8.73 3.46
N ASN A 582 18.00 8.68 4.29
CA ASN A 582 17.52 9.87 5.01
C ASN A 582 18.58 10.42 5.99
N ASP A 583 19.26 9.56 6.75
CA ASP A 583 20.35 10.00 7.63
C ASP A 583 21.56 10.57 6.85
N LEU A 584 21.83 10.03 5.66
CA LEU A 584 22.86 10.58 4.76
C LEU A 584 22.46 11.96 4.24
N ILE A 585 21.22 12.12 3.78
CA ILE A 585 20.67 13.41 3.34
C ILE A 585 20.84 14.44 4.47
N LYS A 586 20.51 14.07 5.72
CA LYS A 586 20.70 14.93 6.89
C LYS A 586 22.16 15.36 7.07
N ALA A 587 23.11 14.43 6.98
CA ALA A 587 24.53 14.71 7.13
C ALA A 587 25.10 15.57 5.98
N SER A 588 24.59 15.38 4.76
CA SER A 588 24.92 16.22 3.59
C SER A 588 24.37 17.64 3.76
N LEU A 589 23.20 17.77 4.38
CA LEU A 589 22.51 19.05 4.54
C LEU A 589 23.33 20.09 5.33
N ASP A 590 23.98 19.64 6.40
CA ASP A 590 24.84 20.48 7.25
C ASP A 590 25.97 21.16 6.45
N ARG A 591 26.36 20.57 5.31
CA ARG A 591 27.40 21.08 4.39
C ARG A 591 26.85 21.88 3.21
N LEU A 592 25.61 21.63 2.78
CA LEU A 592 25.08 22.14 1.52
C LEU A 592 24.40 23.51 1.61
N LYS A 593 24.13 24.02 2.83
CA LYS A 593 23.53 25.33 3.26
C LYS A 593 23.26 26.38 2.15
N SER A 594 22.42 26.03 1.18
CA SER A 594 21.94 26.90 0.11
C SER A 594 20.45 26.62 -0.06
N VAL A 595 19.68 27.68 -0.24
CA VAL A 595 18.23 27.62 -0.42
C VAL A 595 17.84 26.78 -1.65
N GLU A 596 18.66 26.78 -2.70
CA GLU A 596 18.44 25.95 -3.90
C GLU A 596 18.63 24.45 -3.60
N ASN A 597 19.65 24.12 -2.81
CA ASN A 597 19.90 22.75 -2.36
C ASN A 597 18.81 22.28 -1.40
N ALA A 598 18.31 23.16 -0.54
CA ALA A 598 17.20 22.86 0.35
C ALA A 598 15.92 22.49 -0.42
N ARG A 599 15.60 23.26 -1.48
CA ARG A 599 14.46 22.98 -2.35
C ARG A 599 14.61 21.66 -3.12
N ARG A 600 15.80 21.39 -3.68
CA ARG A 600 16.07 20.13 -4.36
C ARG A 600 15.90 18.94 -3.42
N ILE A 601 16.50 19.00 -2.23
CA ILE A 601 16.43 17.91 -1.24
C ILE A 601 14.98 17.68 -0.77
N SER A 602 14.24 18.77 -0.53
CA SER A 602 12.82 18.73 -0.18
C SER A 602 11.99 17.99 -1.22
N LYS A 603 12.14 18.37 -2.50
CA LYS A 603 11.46 17.72 -3.63
C LYS A 603 11.82 16.23 -3.74
N ASN A 604 13.09 15.88 -3.51
CA ASN A 604 13.55 14.50 -3.58
C ASN A 604 12.95 13.65 -2.46
N LEU A 605 12.92 14.19 -1.23
CA LEU A 605 12.26 13.53 -0.09
C LEU A 605 10.77 13.35 -0.31
N LEU A 606 10.10 14.37 -0.88
CA LEU A 606 8.69 14.25 -1.25
C LEU A 606 8.50 13.12 -2.25
N GLY A 607 9.26 13.10 -3.35
CA GLY A 607 9.20 12.07 -4.37
C GLY A 607 9.56 10.66 -3.88
N MET A 608 10.49 10.53 -2.92
CA MET A 608 10.83 9.24 -2.29
C MET A 608 9.66 8.64 -1.53
N ASN A 609 8.89 9.48 -0.85
CA ASN A 609 7.88 9.03 0.08
C ASN A 609 6.48 9.01 -0.54
N SER A 610 6.18 9.82 -1.56
CA SER A 610 4.87 9.92 -2.21
C SER A 610 4.61 8.86 -3.30
N ARG A 611 5.43 7.81 -3.41
CA ARG A 611 5.31 6.82 -4.49
C ARG A 611 4.36 5.69 -4.15
N LYS A 612 3.37 5.52 -5.03
CA LYS A 612 2.41 4.41 -5.06
C LYS A 612 3.14 3.12 -5.42
N SER A 613 3.09 2.10 -4.56
CA SER A 613 3.51 0.75 -4.96
C SER A 613 2.49 0.20 -5.96
N GLY A 614 2.95 -0.06 -7.18
CA GLY A 614 2.19 -0.71 -8.24
C GLY A 614 2.27 -2.23 -8.11
N LYS A 615 1.10 -2.89 -8.15
CA LYS A 615 0.94 -4.35 -8.15
C LYS A 615 1.90 -5.06 -9.12
N GLU A 616 2.74 -5.95 -8.57
CA GLU A 616 3.23 -7.13 -9.30
C GLU A 616 2.01 -7.96 -9.73
N GLY A 617 1.67 -7.86 -11.01
CA GLY A 617 0.45 -8.46 -11.56
C GLY A 617 0.52 -8.64 -13.05
N ASN A 618 1.42 -9.53 -13.48
CA ASN A 618 1.37 -10.31 -14.71
C ASN A 618 1.25 -9.50 -16.03
N GLY A 619 2.34 -9.49 -16.80
CA GLY A 619 2.38 -9.10 -18.20
C GLY A 619 1.51 -10.03 -19.06
N ASN A 620 0.20 -9.83 -19.02
CA ASN A 620 -0.71 -10.26 -20.07
C ASN A 620 -1.93 -9.37 -20.07
N VAL A 621 -1.90 -8.39 -20.98
CA VAL A 621 -3.06 -7.63 -21.44
C VAL A 621 -4.05 -8.61 -22.08
N ARG A 622 -4.87 -9.27 -21.26
CA ARG A 622 -6.15 -9.79 -21.70
C ARG A 622 -7.06 -8.59 -21.86
N ARG A 623 -7.06 -8.08 -23.10
CA ARG A 623 -7.99 -7.11 -23.68
C ARG A 623 -9.40 -7.26 -23.07
N LYS A 624 -9.70 -6.49 -22.02
CA LYS A 624 -11.09 -6.27 -21.57
C LYS A 624 -11.80 -5.58 -22.73
N ARG A 625 -12.72 -6.30 -23.39
CA ARG A 625 -13.64 -5.70 -24.34
C ARG A 625 -14.55 -4.72 -23.57
N ARG A 626 -14.63 -3.51 -24.12
CA ARG A 626 -15.30 -2.30 -23.66
C ARG A 626 -16.66 -2.52 -22.99
N ALA A 627 -16.88 -1.82 -21.87
CA ALA A 627 -18.20 -1.33 -21.47
C ALA A 627 -18.04 0.13 -21.01
N VAL A 628 -18.69 1.01 -21.80
CA VAL A 628 -19.18 2.38 -21.58
C VAL A 628 -18.33 3.38 -20.78
N ASP A 629 -18.08 4.50 -21.46
CA ASP A 629 -17.47 5.75 -21.04
C ASP A 629 -18.38 6.47 -20.01
N ASP A 630 -18.09 6.31 -18.72
CA ASP A 630 -18.61 7.16 -17.63
C ASP A 630 -17.42 7.90 -17.02
N GLY A 631 -17.36 9.21 -17.26
CA GLY A 631 -16.35 10.11 -16.71
C GLY A 631 -16.52 10.31 -15.21
N ASN A 632 -15.80 9.53 -14.42
CA ASN A 632 -15.36 9.83 -13.06
C ASN A 632 -14.11 8.97 -12.80
N GLY A 633 -12.97 9.43 -13.31
CA GLY A 633 -11.67 8.86 -12.95
C GLY A 633 -11.27 9.41 -11.59
N GLU A 634 -11.69 8.74 -10.51
CA GLU A 634 -11.04 8.87 -9.22
C GLU A 634 -9.67 8.20 -9.33
N ASP A 635 -8.64 9.03 -9.34
CA ASP A 635 -7.25 8.65 -9.34
C ASP A 635 -6.88 8.02 -7.97
N GLU A 636 -5.88 7.15 -7.98
CA GLU A 636 -5.05 6.77 -6.81
C GLU A 636 -5.51 5.63 -5.88
N GLY A 637 -5.52 4.39 -6.37
CA GLY A 637 -5.42 3.16 -5.56
C GLY A 637 -3.99 2.60 -5.52
N GLY A 638 -3.00 3.41 -5.14
CA GLY A 638 -1.62 2.96 -4.94
C GLY A 638 -1.43 2.27 -3.60
N GLU A 639 -0.65 1.19 -3.54
CA GLU A 639 -0.31 0.54 -2.27
C GLU A 639 0.68 1.44 -1.51
N VAL A 640 0.25 1.99 -0.36
CA VAL A 640 1.07 2.85 0.52
C VAL A 640 2.01 1.97 1.34
N LYS A 641 3.32 2.22 1.25
CA LYS A 641 4.34 1.47 2.01
C LYS A 641 4.32 1.88 3.48
N GLU A 642 4.29 0.91 4.38
CA GLU A 642 4.35 1.14 5.82
C GLU A 642 5.69 1.76 6.26
N LYS A 643 5.63 2.66 7.26
CA LYS A 643 6.79 3.24 7.94
C LYS A 643 6.62 3.20 9.46
N THR A 644 7.72 2.97 10.18
CA THR A 644 7.76 3.11 11.63
C THR A 644 7.87 4.58 12.05
N SER A 645 7.54 4.90 13.30
CA SER A 645 7.73 6.25 13.85
C SER A 645 9.16 6.75 13.70
N ASP A 646 10.17 5.93 14.03
CA ASP A 646 11.59 6.31 13.92
C ASP A 646 11.99 6.67 12.47
N GLN A 647 11.41 5.99 11.46
CA GLN A 647 11.67 6.30 10.05
C GLN A 647 11.06 7.65 9.68
N VAL A 648 9.83 7.91 10.12
CA VAL A 648 9.15 9.20 9.91
C VAL A 648 9.86 10.33 10.64
N GLU A 649 10.26 10.14 11.91
CA GLU A 649 11.07 11.10 12.68
C GLU A 649 12.35 11.47 11.94
N THR A 650 13.03 10.51 11.31
CA THR A 650 14.26 10.77 10.55
C THR A 650 13.98 11.72 9.39
N ILE A 651 12.87 11.54 8.67
CA ILE A 651 12.44 12.41 7.57
C ILE A 651 12.08 13.80 8.09
N LEU A 652 11.27 13.87 9.13
CA LEU A 652 10.84 15.14 9.73
C LEU A 652 12.02 15.96 10.27
N ASN A 653 13.02 15.28 10.86
CA ASN A 653 14.23 15.92 11.33
C ASN A 653 15.11 16.49 10.21
N ILE A 654 15.00 16.00 8.96
CA ILE A 654 15.66 16.64 7.82
C ILE A 654 14.95 17.95 7.49
N TYR A 655 13.62 17.94 7.45
CA TYR A 655 12.82 19.15 7.22
C TYR A 655 13.02 20.20 8.31
N HIS A 656 13.21 19.79 9.57
CA HIS A 656 13.58 20.70 10.65
C HIS A 656 14.86 21.49 10.32
N THR A 657 15.89 20.82 9.79
CA THR A 657 17.14 21.50 9.39
C THR A 657 16.95 22.36 8.14
N LEU A 658 16.02 22.00 7.25
CA LEU A 658 15.73 22.72 6.00
C LEU A 658 14.86 23.97 6.19
N ILE A 659 13.95 23.95 7.17
CA ILE A 659 12.93 24.96 7.37
C ILE A 659 13.39 25.93 8.44
N GLU A 660 13.56 27.19 8.04
CA GLU A 660 13.59 28.32 8.96
C GLU A 660 12.16 28.87 9.09
N PRO A 661 11.47 28.70 10.23
CA PRO A 661 10.03 29.02 10.32
C PRO A 661 9.68 30.47 9.97
N LYS A 662 10.57 31.41 10.31
CA LYS A 662 10.37 32.86 10.08
C LYS A 662 10.83 33.35 8.70
N ASN A 663 11.28 32.46 7.83
CA ASN A 663 11.68 32.79 6.46
C ASN A 663 10.49 32.58 5.51
N PHE A 664 10.07 33.64 4.81
CA PHE A 664 8.89 33.63 3.92
C PHE A 664 9.27 33.88 2.45
N SER A 665 10.54 33.67 2.10
CA SER A 665 10.95 33.70 0.69
C SER A 665 10.20 32.62 -0.11
N SER A 666 9.96 32.86 -1.40
CA SER A 666 9.27 31.89 -2.27
C SER A 666 9.90 30.49 -2.26
N ALA A 667 11.21 30.42 -2.16
CA ALA A 667 11.93 29.16 -2.07
C ALA A 667 11.79 28.48 -0.69
N SER A 668 11.76 29.24 0.41
CA SER A 668 11.46 28.68 1.74
C SER A 668 10.02 28.20 1.84
N MET A 669 9.06 28.95 1.29
CA MET A 669 7.66 28.55 1.24
C MET A 669 7.43 27.31 0.37
N ALA A 670 8.21 27.10 -0.69
CA ALA A 670 8.18 25.86 -1.46
C ALA A 670 8.56 24.64 -0.60
N VAL A 671 9.65 24.74 0.18
CA VAL A 671 10.08 23.66 1.09
C VAL A 671 9.04 23.40 2.20
N LYS A 672 8.43 24.45 2.76
CA LYS A 672 7.34 24.31 3.73
C LYS A 672 6.11 23.62 3.12
N SER A 673 5.75 23.99 1.89
CA SER A 673 4.66 23.37 1.14
C SER A 673 4.91 21.88 0.86
N ASP A 674 6.15 21.51 0.52
CA ASP A 674 6.52 20.12 0.31
C ASP A 674 6.37 19.30 1.61
N LEU A 675 6.79 19.83 2.76
CA LEU A 675 6.56 19.19 4.06
C LEU A 675 5.07 19.00 4.34
N ILE A 676 4.27 20.05 4.15
CA ILE A 676 2.82 20.00 4.39
C ILE A 676 2.15 18.93 3.53
N ALA A 677 2.53 18.83 2.25
CA ALA A 677 2.05 17.79 1.36
C ALA A 677 2.51 16.38 1.80
N LEU A 678 3.72 16.28 2.33
CA LEU A 678 4.32 15.02 2.77
C LEU A 678 3.72 14.48 4.07
N VAL A 679 3.19 15.33 4.96
CA VAL A 679 2.60 14.92 6.24
C VAL A 679 1.47 13.91 6.07
N ASP A 680 0.64 14.06 5.02
CA ASP A 680 -0.42 13.09 4.72
C ASP A 680 0.15 11.71 4.41
N GLU A 681 1.21 11.65 3.60
CA GLU A 681 1.84 10.40 3.21
C GLU A 681 2.57 9.73 4.38
N LEU A 682 3.29 10.51 5.18
CA LEU A 682 3.96 10.03 6.40
C LEU A 682 2.93 9.53 7.43
N GLY A 683 1.82 10.25 7.59
CA GLY A 683 0.72 9.84 8.46
C GLY A 683 0.06 8.54 7.99
N ARG A 684 -0.28 8.44 6.70
CA ARG A 684 -0.89 7.23 6.11
C ARG A 684 0.05 6.02 6.17
N SER A 685 1.34 6.19 5.89
CA SER A 685 2.34 5.12 5.96
C SER A 685 2.53 4.60 7.38
N MET A 686 2.53 5.46 8.41
CA MET A 686 2.47 5.00 9.81
C MET A 686 1.18 4.27 10.11
N CYS A 687 0.07 4.74 9.54
CA CYS A 687 -1.22 4.13 9.75
C CYS A 687 -1.31 2.70 9.17
N GLN A 688 -0.63 2.42 8.06
CA GLN A 688 -0.56 1.07 7.49
C GLN A 688 0.12 0.05 8.42
N GLY A 689 0.95 0.51 9.38
CA GLY A 689 1.62 -0.34 10.37
C GLY A 689 0.85 -0.65 11.65
N ILE A 690 -0.32 -0.04 11.84
CA ILE A 690 -1.18 -0.27 13.01
C ILE A 690 -2.48 -0.98 12.62
N ASN A 691 -3.01 -1.76 13.55
CA ASN A 691 -4.34 -2.34 13.47
C ASN A 691 -5.33 -1.58 14.37
N THR A 692 -6.63 -1.76 14.12
CA THR A 692 -7.67 -1.12 14.94
C THR A 692 -7.54 -1.51 16.41
N GLY A 693 -7.56 -0.50 17.29
CA GLY A 693 -7.52 -0.68 18.75
C GLY A 693 -6.11 -0.81 19.33
N GLU A 694 -5.06 -0.78 18.50
CA GLU A 694 -3.70 -0.56 18.98
C GLU A 694 -3.50 0.90 19.44
N GLN A 695 -2.46 1.14 20.24
CA GLN A 695 -2.07 2.51 20.60
C GLN A 695 -1.64 3.31 19.37
N ALA A 696 -1.89 4.61 19.40
CA ALA A 696 -1.46 5.53 18.35
C ALA A 696 0.07 5.53 18.18
N VAL A 697 0.52 5.65 16.93
CA VAL A 697 1.93 5.81 16.60
C VAL A 697 2.20 7.30 16.41
N ILE A 698 3.28 7.78 17.01
CA ILE A 698 3.65 9.20 17.05
C ILE A 698 5.06 9.34 16.50
N ALA A 699 5.27 10.35 15.66
CA ALA A 699 6.59 10.77 15.17
C ALA A 699 6.78 12.27 15.44
N GLU A 700 7.90 12.62 16.08
CA GLU A 700 8.17 13.96 16.57
C GLU A 700 9.36 14.63 15.87
N SER A 701 9.25 15.95 15.66
CA SER A 701 10.35 16.84 15.27
C SER A 701 10.06 18.25 15.78
N ASP A 702 11.06 19.11 15.89
CA ASP A 702 10.90 20.48 16.43
C ASP A 702 9.97 21.41 15.60
N ILE A 703 9.51 20.94 14.42
CA ILE A 703 8.63 21.70 13.51
C ILE A 703 7.26 21.07 13.29
N VAL A 704 7.05 19.79 13.66
CA VAL A 704 5.77 19.10 13.56
C VAL A 704 5.79 17.82 14.38
N VAL A 705 4.67 17.53 15.05
CA VAL A 705 4.36 16.21 15.60
C VAL A 705 3.26 15.58 14.75
N ILE A 706 3.49 14.38 14.23
CA ILE A 706 2.49 13.58 13.50
C ILE A 706 2.03 12.43 14.38
N ARG A 707 0.72 12.22 14.45
CA ARG A 707 0.08 11.10 15.12
C ARG A 707 -0.82 10.37 14.14
N SER A 708 -0.72 9.04 14.12
CA SER A 708 -1.61 8.17 13.36
C SER A 708 -2.25 7.14 14.28
N GLU A 709 -3.56 6.97 14.16
CA GLU A 709 -4.32 5.98 14.93
C GLU A 709 -5.44 5.33 14.12
N LYS A 710 -5.75 4.07 14.43
CA LYS A 710 -6.91 3.34 13.90
C LYS A 710 -7.85 3.02 15.04
N ASN A 711 -8.93 3.79 15.12
CA ASN A 711 -9.90 3.65 16.19
C ASN A 711 -11.23 3.15 15.66
N ASN A 712 -11.95 2.41 16.51
CA ASN A 712 -13.38 2.19 16.27
C ASN A 712 -14.13 3.51 16.46
N PHE A 713 -15.11 3.78 15.60
CA PHE A 713 -15.84 5.04 15.61
C PHE A 713 -17.02 5.04 16.59
N ASP A 714 -17.04 4.11 17.56
CA ASP A 714 -18.10 3.98 18.56
C ASP A 714 -18.26 5.19 19.49
N ASN A 715 -17.15 5.86 19.81
CA ASN A 715 -17.10 6.92 20.84
C ASN A 715 -16.42 8.22 20.37
N ILE A 716 -16.22 8.40 19.06
CA ILE A 716 -15.55 9.59 18.51
C ILE A 716 -16.39 10.88 18.60
N ASP A 717 -17.66 10.73 18.97
CA ASP A 717 -18.66 11.76 19.24
C ASP A 717 -18.66 12.23 20.69
N VAL A 718 -18.10 11.44 21.61
CA VAL A 718 -18.09 11.72 23.07
C VAL A 718 -16.69 11.84 23.67
N ASN A 719 -15.69 11.18 23.09
CA ASN A 719 -14.32 11.18 23.59
C ASN A 719 -13.42 12.04 22.70
N PHE A 720 -12.69 12.96 23.35
CA PHE A 720 -11.66 13.75 22.68
C PHE A 720 -10.42 12.91 22.38
N THR A 721 -9.96 12.96 21.14
CA THR A 721 -8.68 12.40 20.68
C THR A 721 -7.59 13.46 20.77
N LEU A 722 -6.39 13.10 21.22
CA LEU A 722 -5.22 13.98 21.16
C LEU A 722 -4.72 14.13 19.72
N VAL A 723 -4.42 15.36 19.30
CA VAL A 723 -3.85 15.67 17.97
C VAL A 723 -2.36 15.30 17.89
N ALA A 724 -1.61 15.44 18.98
CA ALA A 724 -0.19 15.12 19.07
C ALA A 724 0.05 13.97 20.07
N CYS A 725 0.59 14.26 21.26
CA CYS A 725 0.73 13.27 22.32
C CYS A 725 0.66 13.88 23.72
N GLU A 726 0.45 13.05 24.74
CA GLU A 726 0.31 13.48 26.14
C GLU A 726 1.57 14.19 26.68
N ASN A 727 2.76 13.78 26.23
CA ASN A 727 4.05 14.20 26.79
C ASN A 727 5.01 14.84 25.77
N CYS A 728 4.51 15.35 24.64
CA CYS A 728 5.30 15.97 23.56
C CYS A 728 5.84 17.37 23.90
N ARG A 729 6.03 17.67 25.21
CA ARG A 729 6.32 19.02 25.73
C ARG A 729 7.63 19.62 25.23
N SER A 730 8.52 18.81 24.68
CA SER A 730 9.77 19.24 24.04
C SER A 730 9.53 20.02 22.75
N VAL A 731 8.40 19.81 22.07
CA VAL A 731 8.08 20.41 20.76
C VAL A 731 6.83 21.28 20.81
N VAL A 732 5.76 20.78 21.43
CA VAL A 732 4.47 21.49 21.55
C VAL A 732 4.17 21.75 23.02
N GLN A 733 3.74 22.96 23.37
CA GLN A 733 3.48 23.33 24.78
C GLN A 733 2.42 22.40 25.42
N ALA A 734 1.34 22.15 24.69
CA ALA A 734 0.27 21.23 25.06
C ALA A 734 -0.38 20.67 23.78
N SER A 735 -0.81 19.41 23.82
CA SER A 735 -1.51 18.81 22.67
C SER A 735 -2.92 19.38 22.56
N ALA A 736 -3.29 19.77 21.35
CA ALA A 736 -4.70 19.99 21.02
C ALA A 736 -5.48 18.68 21.08
N GLN A 737 -6.79 18.81 21.18
CA GLN A 737 -7.72 17.69 21.17
C GLN A 737 -8.82 17.90 20.12
N VAL A 738 -9.34 16.82 19.54
CA VAL A 738 -10.42 16.85 18.55
C VAL A 738 -11.54 15.88 18.95
N LEU A 739 -12.77 16.33 18.77
CA LEU A 739 -13.99 15.55 18.85
C LEU A 739 -14.63 15.55 17.46
N LEU A 740 -14.68 14.39 16.80
CA LEU A 740 -15.08 14.28 15.40
C LEU A 740 -16.60 14.39 15.20
N GLY A 741 -17.39 14.06 16.23
CA GLY A 741 -18.84 14.28 16.25
C GLY A 741 -19.68 13.12 15.69
N GLN A 742 -21.00 13.21 15.92
CA GLN A 742 -21.96 12.14 15.63
C GLN A 742 -22.06 11.83 14.12
N THR A 743 -22.03 12.86 13.27
CA THR A 743 -22.12 12.67 11.81
C THR A 743 -21.03 11.72 11.27
N LEU A 744 -19.79 11.83 11.76
CA LEU A 744 -18.69 10.95 11.36
C LEU A 744 -18.82 9.55 11.96
N LYS A 745 -19.32 9.45 13.19
CA LYS A 745 -19.64 8.16 13.83
C LYS A 745 -20.67 7.39 13.00
N ASP A 746 -21.82 8.00 12.71
CA ASP A 746 -22.89 7.36 11.94
C ASP A 746 -22.41 6.91 10.55
N ARG A 747 -21.53 7.70 9.94
CA ARG A 747 -20.96 7.40 8.61
C ARG A 747 -19.99 6.23 8.63
N TYR A 748 -19.07 6.18 9.61
CA TYR A 748 -17.90 5.28 9.56
C TYR A 748 -17.93 4.13 10.58
N GLN A 749 -18.76 4.18 11.63
CA GLN A 749 -18.88 3.11 12.62
C GLN A 749 -19.28 1.76 12.01
N SER A 750 -20.02 1.77 10.90
CA SER A 750 -20.49 0.55 10.22
C SER A 750 -20.21 0.58 8.72
N TRP A 751 -19.16 1.28 8.33
CA TRP A 751 -18.76 1.43 6.93
C TRP A 751 -18.09 0.15 6.41
N ASP A 752 -18.54 -0.31 5.25
CA ASP A 752 -18.01 -1.49 4.57
C ASP A 752 -17.00 -1.02 3.52
N CYS A 753 -15.73 -0.86 3.94
CA CYS A 753 -14.69 -0.28 3.07
C CYS A 753 -13.91 -1.31 2.24
N ASP A 754 -14.20 -2.60 2.42
CA ASP A 754 -13.67 -3.73 1.63
C ASP A 754 -14.68 -4.90 1.61
N GLU A 755 -14.27 -6.11 1.18
CA GLU A 755 -15.16 -7.30 1.21
C GLU A 755 -15.47 -7.78 2.63
N ASP A 756 -14.66 -7.42 3.63
CA ASP A 756 -14.66 -7.95 4.98
C ASP A 756 -15.25 -6.98 6.05
N GLY A 757 -15.47 -5.69 5.72
CA GLY A 757 -15.95 -4.63 6.63
C GLY A 757 -14.84 -3.74 7.17
N CYS A 758 -15.11 -2.57 7.73
CA CYS A 758 -14.07 -1.74 8.36
C CYS A 758 -14.52 -1.19 9.71
N ASN A 759 -13.54 -0.96 10.59
CA ASN A 759 -13.80 -0.40 11.92
C ASN A 759 -13.41 1.08 11.93
N GLY A 760 -14.29 1.93 11.38
CA GLY A 760 -14.03 3.36 11.29
C GLY A 760 -13.03 3.76 10.22
N ALA A 761 -12.22 4.77 10.53
CA ALA A 761 -11.19 5.32 9.65
C ALA A 761 -9.84 5.41 10.37
N CYS A 762 -8.78 5.49 9.57
CA CYS A 762 -7.48 5.94 10.04
C CYS A 762 -7.52 7.46 10.28
N ILE A 763 -7.21 7.89 11.49
CA ILE A 763 -7.09 9.31 11.85
C ILE A 763 -5.61 9.68 11.79
N VAL A 764 -5.28 10.63 10.93
CA VAL A 764 -3.95 11.25 10.89
C VAL A 764 -4.11 12.67 11.35
N SER A 765 -3.35 13.03 12.38
CA SER A 765 -3.33 14.36 12.94
C SER A 765 -1.91 14.88 13.02
N ALA A 766 -1.76 16.19 12.89
CA ALA A 766 -0.49 16.86 13.06
C ALA A 766 -0.65 18.17 13.83
N GLN A 767 0.37 18.52 14.61
CA GLN A 767 0.44 19.79 15.33
C GLN A 767 1.77 20.47 15.04
N TYR A 768 1.69 21.70 14.52
CA TYR A 768 2.83 22.51 14.13
C TYR A 768 3.01 23.66 15.12
N PRO A 769 4.18 23.80 15.76
CA PRO A 769 4.48 24.91 16.65
C PRO A 769 4.58 26.27 15.95
N TYR A 770 4.61 26.29 14.61
CA TYR A 770 4.72 27.48 13.78
C TYR A 770 3.71 27.44 12.63
N ASP A 771 3.26 28.61 12.16
CA ASP A 771 2.50 28.74 10.92
C ASP A 771 3.43 28.56 9.72
N LEU A 772 3.38 27.37 9.10
CA LEU A 772 4.13 27.03 7.90
C LEU A 772 3.32 27.26 6.60
N LEU A 773 2.05 27.66 6.72
CA LEU A 773 1.11 27.81 5.60
C LEU A 773 1.16 29.23 5.03
N SER A 774 1.16 30.23 5.90
CA SER A 774 1.12 31.65 5.48
C SER A 774 2.40 32.12 4.82
N ALA A 775 2.25 32.93 3.77
CA ALA A 775 3.36 33.58 3.07
C ALA A 775 3.97 34.78 3.81
N SER A 776 3.57 35.03 5.06
CA SER A 776 4.07 36.12 5.91
C SER A 776 3.92 35.76 7.39
N ASP A 777 4.68 36.44 8.25
CA ASP A 777 4.60 36.25 9.70
C ASP A 777 3.23 36.71 10.23
N ASN A 778 2.51 35.77 10.83
CA ASN A 778 1.25 36.04 11.51
C ASN A 778 1.51 36.19 13.01
N GLY A 779 2.08 37.33 13.39
CA GLY A 779 2.41 37.65 14.79
C GLY A 779 1.20 37.72 15.73
N SER A 780 -0.03 37.59 15.21
CA SER A 780 -1.27 37.46 15.98
C SER A 780 -1.64 36.01 16.31
N SER A 781 -0.98 35.00 15.74
CA SER A 781 -1.22 33.60 16.12
C SER A 781 -0.81 33.38 17.59
N ILE A 782 -1.72 32.82 18.38
CA ILE A 782 -1.56 32.54 19.81
C ILE A 782 -1.79 31.05 20.10
N SER A 783 -1.70 30.19 19.10
CA SER A 783 -1.76 28.74 19.26
C SER A 783 -0.86 28.03 18.25
N ASP A 784 -0.80 26.71 18.39
CA ASP A 784 -0.30 25.85 17.33
C ASP A 784 -1.28 25.75 16.17
N VAL A 785 -0.73 25.46 14.99
CA VAL A 785 -1.54 25.03 13.85
C VAL A 785 -1.82 23.55 14.03
N THR A 786 -3.08 23.18 14.05
CA THR A 786 -3.52 21.80 14.19
C THR A 786 -4.13 21.31 12.89
N TYR A 787 -3.99 20.03 12.62
CA TYR A 787 -4.39 19.40 11.38
C TYR A 787 -4.97 18.02 11.66
N VAL A 788 -6.09 17.69 11.02
CA VAL A 788 -6.71 16.36 11.11
C VAL A 788 -7.27 15.98 9.74
N LYS A 789 -7.00 14.76 9.28
CA LYS A 789 -7.64 14.13 8.12
C LYS A 789 -7.95 12.66 8.39
N LEU A 790 -8.86 12.12 7.58
CA LEU A 790 -9.30 10.73 7.64
C LEU A 790 -8.86 9.97 6.39
N PHE A 791 -8.40 8.74 6.61
CA PHE A 791 -7.97 7.82 5.56
C PHE A 791 -8.66 6.48 5.71
N ASN A 792 -8.88 5.80 4.59
CA ASN A 792 -9.36 4.43 4.58
C ASN A 792 -8.32 3.54 5.30
N PRO A 793 -8.72 2.76 6.31
CA PRO A 793 -7.79 2.01 7.14
C PRO A 793 -7.17 0.79 6.44
N GLU A 794 -7.75 0.34 5.31
CA GLU A 794 -7.28 -0.82 4.55
C GLU A 794 -6.46 -0.41 3.33
N ASN A 795 -6.88 0.62 2.59
CA ASN A 795 -6.20 1.02 1.34
C ASN A 795 -5.53 2.41 1.38
N ALA A 796 -5.52 3.09 2.53
CA ALA A 796 -4.96 4.44 2.73
C ALA A 796 -5.58 5.56 1.87
N ALA A 797 -6.67 5.32 1.14
CA ALA A 797 -7.32 6.34 0.32
C ALA A 797 -7.86 7.50 1.19
N HIS A 798 -7.82 8.73 0.67
CA HIS A 798 -8.35 9.90 1.37
C HIS A 798 -9.87 9.84 1.50
N LEU A 799 -10.36 10.12 2.70
CA LEU A 799 -11.79 10.22 2.98
C LEU A 799 -12.16 11.70 3.10
N SER A 800 -12.61 12.27 1.99
CA SER A 800 -13.05 13.65 1.93
C SER A 800 -14.25 13.88 2.85
N VAL A 801 -14.10 14.81 3.81
CA VAL A 801 -15.16 15.23 4.74
C VAL A 801 -15.68 16.60 4.31
N SER A 802 -16.77 16.63 3.54
CA SER A 802 -17.47 17.86 3.17
C SER A 802 -18.78 18.00 3.93
N GLY A 803 -18.92 19.11 4.67
CA GLY A 803 -20.20 19.56 5.25
C GLY A 803 -20.76 18.63 6.33
N LEU A 804 -20.11 18.56 7.48
CA LEU A 804 -20.64 17.87 8.66
C LEU A 804 -21.89 18.59 9.19
N ALA A 805 -22.98 17.84 9.37
CA ALA A 805 -24.20 18.37 10.00
C ALA A 805 -23.94 18.75 11.47
N ASP A 806 -23.18 17.91 12.17
CA ASP A 806 -22.60 18.21 13.48
C ASP A 806 -21.11 18.57 13.32
N PRO A 807 -20.72 19.83 13.56
CA PRO A 807 -19.33 20.25 13.40
C PRO A 807 -18.36 19.47 14.30
N ALA A 808 -17.16 19.22 13.79
CA ALA A 808 -16.06 18.74 14.62
C ALA A 808 -15.65 19.84 15.61
N THR A 809 -15.36 19.45 16.85
CA THR A 809 -14.95 20.38 17.92
C THR A 809 -13.47 20.18 18.25
N PHE A 810 -12.69 21.24 18.12
CA PHE A 810 -11.27 21.28 18.43
C PHE A 810 -11.04 22.05 19.72
N ARG A 811 -10.27 21.49 20.63
CA ARG A 811 -9.79 22.14 21.86
C ARG A 811 -8.33 22.49 21.66
N ILE A 812 -8.05 23.78 21.46
CA ILE A 812 -6.73 24.28 21.09
C ILE A 812 -6.13 25.07 22.26
N PRO A 813 -4.99 24.61 22.82
CA PRO A 813 -4.27 25.33 23.87
C PRO A 813 -3.69 26.66 23.37
N LEU A 814 -3.79 27.70 24.20
CA LEU A 814 -3.28 29.03 23.91
C LEU A 814 -1.85 29.20 24.45
N ARG A 815 -0.99 29.84 23.65
CA ARG A 815 0.40 30.15 23.96
C ARG A 815 0.56 31.59 24.40
N ASN A 816 1.14 31.80 25.58
CA ASN A 816 1.47 33.13 26.13
C ASN A 816 0.31 34.13 26.11
N TYR A 817 -0.94 33.65 26.09
CA TYR A 817 -2.11 34.50 26.12
C TYR A 817 -2.39 34.92 27.57
N SER A 818 -2.42 36.23 27.79
CA SER A 818 -2.98 36.82 29.00
C SER A 818 -4.23 37.56 28.60
N ALA A 819 -5.32 37.35 29.32
CA ALA A 819 -6.57 38.07 29.09
C ALA A 819 -6.33 39.57 29.33
N SER A 820 -6.08 40.31 28.23
CA SER A 820 -5.99 41.76 28.22
C SER A 820 -7.31 42.34 27.71
N ASN A 821 -7.66 43.55 28.12
CA ASN A 821 -8.96 44.15 27.78
C ASN A 821 -9.17 44.39 26.27
N ASP A 822 -8.11 44.35 25.46
CA ASP A 822 -8.14 44.77 24.05
C ASP A 822 -8.02 43.62 23.05
N THR A 823 -7.78 42.37 23.47
CA THR A 823 -7.65 41.23 22.54
C THR A 823 -8.41 39.99 22.99
N ALA A 824 -9.13 39.36 22.05
CA ALA A 824 -9.81 38.09 22.26
C ALA A 824 -9.29 37.02 21.28
N PRO A 825 -9.23 35.75 21.71
CA PRO A 825 -8.89 34.64 20.84
C PRO A 825 -10.02 34.39 19.84
N VAL A 826 -9.67 34.16 18.59
CA VAL A 826 -10.58 33.82 17.50
C VAL A 826 -10.03 32.62 16.75
N CYS A 827 -10.88 31.63 16.50
CA CYS A 827 -10.56 30.46 15.69
C CYS A 827 -10.52 30.83 14.21
N HIS A 828 -9.48 30.37 13.51
CA HIS A 828 -9.32 30.51 12.08
C HIS A 828 -9.05 29.14 11.45
N VAL A 829 -9.55 28.95 10.23
CA VAL A 829 -9.31 27.78 9.39
C VAL A 829 -8.55 28.19 8.14
N TRP A 830 -7.74 27.28 7.60
CA TRP A 830 -6.99 27.55 6.39
C TRP A 830 -7.89 27.34 5.16
N ASP A 831 -8.04 28.38 4.34
CA ASP A 831 -8.65 28.27 3.02
C ASP A 831 -7.56 27.91 2.00
N GLU A 832 -7.55 26.65 1.54
CA GLU A 832 -6.61 26.15 0.54
C GLU A 832 -6.74 26.85 -0.82
N LEU A 833 -7.92 27.37 -1.17
CA LEU A 833 -8.14 28.07 -2.44
C LEU A 833 -7.66 29.51 -2.38
N GLY A 834 -7.97 30.22 -1.29
CA GLY A 834 -7.51 31.58 -1.03
C GLY A 834 -6.08 31.68 -0.52
N LEU A 835 -5.46 30.55 -0.14
CA LEU A 835 -4.14 30.46 0.52
C LEU A 835 -4.03 31.42 1.71
N SER A 836 -5.06 31.43 2.57
CA SER A 836 -5.14 32.36 3.69
C SER A 836 -5.97 31.81 4.86
N TRP A 837 -5.73 32.35 6.05
CA TRP A 837 -6.54 32.07 7.24
C TRP A 837 -7.86 32.85 7.19
N THR A 838 -8.98 32.16 7.32
CA THR A 838 -10.32 32.76 7.36
C THR A 838 -11.07 32.36 8.63
N THR A 839 -12.06 33.15 9.02
CA THR A 839 -13.04 32.81 10.06
C THR A 839 -14.33 32.23 9.49
N ASP A 840 -14.37 31.99 8.18
CA ASP A 840 -15.55 31.45 7.51
C ASP A 840 -15.85 30.02 7.99
N ASP A 841 -17.13 29.75 8.27
CA ASP A 841 -17.65 28.47 8.73
C ASP A 841 -16.96 27.91 10.00
N VAL A 842 -16.25 28.72 10.78
CA VAL A 842 -15.68 28.33 12.08
C VAL A 842 -16.26 29.20 13.19
N THR A 843 -16.65 28.56 14.29
CA THR A 843 -17.16 29.25 15.48
C THR A 843 -16.15 29.16 16.61
N THR A 844 -15.98 30.28 17.32
CA THR A 844 -15.13 30.37 18.51
C THR A 844 -16.00 30.24 19.75
N GLY A 845 -15.75 29.20 20.53
CA GLY A 845 -16.42 28.85 21.77
C GLY A 845 -15.78 29.49 23.00
N LEU A 846 -16.11 28.95 24.17
CA LEU A 846 -15.64 29.44 25.46
C LEU A 846 -14.15 29.12 25.66
N ILE A 847 -13.46 30.01 26.37
CA ILE A 847 -12.13 29.74 26.91
C ILE A 847 -12.31 29.00 28.23
N SER A 848 -11.65 27.87 28.39
CA SER A 848 -11.63 27.08 29.62
C SER A 848 -10.20 26.77 30.02
N GLU A 849 -10.00 26.36 31.27
CA GLU A 849 -8.72 25.86 31.74
C GLU A 849 -8.77 24.32 31.69
N ASN A 850 -7.75 23.70 31.09
CA ASN A 850 -7.66 22.25 31.05
C ASN A 850 -7.11 21.68 32.38
N GLU A 851 -7.03 20.35 32.48
CA GLU A 851 -6.53 19.67 33.69
C GLU A 851 -5.05 20.01 34.03
N THR A 852 -4.28 20.52 33.06
CA THR A 852 -2.88 20.92 33.23
C THR A 852 -2.70 22.41 33.56
N GLY A 853 -3.78 23.19 33.63
CA GLY A 853 -3.75 24.62 33.91
C GLY A 853 -3.53 25.53 32.69
N ASP A 854 -3.54 24.96 31.48
CA ASP A 854 -3.42 25.72 30.24
C ASP A 854 -4.80 26.24 29.79
N LEU A 855 -4.84 27.48 29.29
CA LEU A 855 -6.04 28.04 28.67
C LEU A 855 -6.28 27.40 27.32
N VAL A 856 -7.50 26.92 27.09
CA VAL A 856 -7.93 26.23 25.88
C VAL A 856 -9.15 26.94 25.31
N VAL A 857 -9.16 27.13 23.99
CA VAL A 857 -10.34 27.60 23.26
C VAL A 857 -10.99 26.44 22.50
N GLU A 858 -12.32 26.41 22.49
CA GLU A 858 -13.09 25.48 21.67
C GLU A 858 -13.38 26.10 20.30
N CYS A 859 -13.04 25.41 19.23
CA CYS A 859 -13.31 25.81 17.86
C CYS A 859 -14.20 24.76 17.18
N GLN A 860 -15.33 25.15 16.60
CA GLN A 860 -16.21 24.21 15.89
C GLN A 860 -16.20 24.51 14.39
N HIS A 861 -15.94 23.48 13.56
CA HIS A 861 -15.85 23.60 12.11
C HIS A 861 -16.51 22.40 11.41
N PRO A 862 -17.33 22.58 10.35
CA PRO A 862 -18.01 21.49 9.66
C PRO A 862 -17.12 20.73 8.66
N LYS A 863 -15.81 21.01 8.61
CA LYS A 863 -14.82 20.29 7.81
C LYS A 863 -13.62 19.93 8.69
N LEU A 864 -12.84 18.96 8.23
CA LEU A 864 -11.53 18.66 8.80
C LEU A 864 -10.44 19.33 7.96
N GLY A 865 -9.32 19.70 8.57
CA GLY A 865 -8.24 20.44 7.91
C GLY A 865 -7.39 21.19 8.91
N PHE A 866 -6.76 22.29 8.46
CA PHE A 866 -5.93 23.13 9.31
C PHE A 866 -6.75 24.14 10.11
N ILE A 867 -6.48 24.23 11.41
CA ILE A 867 -7.14 25.17 12.33
C ILE A 867 -6.15 25.72 13.35
N ALA A 868 -6.24 27.02 13.63
CA ALA A 868 -5.38 27.76 14.56
C ALA A 868 -6.14 28.93 15.20
N VAL A 869 -5.55 29.57 16.21
CA VAL A 869 -6.18 30.62 17.02
C VAL A 869 -5.35 31.89 16.96
N PHE A 870 -6.02 33.01 16.70
CA PHE A 870 -5.40 34.31 16.54
C PHE A 870 -5.95 35.29 17.58
N ALA A 871 -5.10 36.17 18.10
CA ALA A 871 -5.51 37.30 18.90
C ALA A 871 -6.03 38.43 18.00
N VAL A 872 -7.32 38.73 18.11
CA VAL A 872 -7.98 39.81 17.36
C VAL A 872 -8.37 40.92 18.32
N ASN A 873 -8.30 42.17 17.87
CA ASN A 873 -8.69 43.31 18.69
C ASN A 873 -10.19 43.24 19.02
N SER A 874 -10.54 43.24 20.31
CA SER A 874 -11.91 43.11 20.81
C SER A 874 -12.85 44.18 20.26
N SER A 875 -12.35 45.35 19.86
CA SER A 875 -13.15 46.42 19.24
C SER A 875 -13.57 46.15 17.79
N LEU A 876 -12.94 45.17 17.14
CA LEU A 876 -13.25 44.74 15.77
C LEU A 876 -14.19 43.52 15.73
N LEU A 877 -14.48 42.92 16.88
CA LEU A 877 -15.39 41.80 16.98
C LEU A 877 -16.84 42.29 17.01
N PRO A 878 -17.77 41.66 16.27
CA PRO A 878 -19.19 41.92 16.43
C PRO A 878 -19.60 41.63 17.89
N PRO A 879 -20.51 42.43 18.50
CA PRO A 879 -20.85 42.31 19.90
C PRO A 879 -21.35 40.90 20.24
N GLN A 880 -20.62 40.19 21.10
CA GLN A 880 -21.04 38.89 21.62
C GLN A 880 -22.26 39.07 22.54
N THR A 881 -23.43 38.69 22.06
CA THR A 881 -24.64 38.59 22.89
C THR A 881 -24.60 37.30 23.71
N SER A 882 -24.44 37.43 25.03
CA SER A 882 -24.69 36.35 25.98
C SER A 882 -26.20 36.09 26.07
N THR A 883 -26.69 34.95 25.57
CA THR A 883 -28.06 34.49 25.84
C THR A 883 -28.09 32.98 26.01
N SER A 884 -28.59 32.53 27.17
CA SER A 884 -29.10 31.18 27.39
C SER A 884 -30.48 31.01 26.74
N GLN A 885 -30.76 29.81 26.22
CA GLN A 885 -32.01 29.26 25.63
C GLN A 885 -32.06 29.08 24.09
N PRO A 886 -32.78 28.03 23.61
CA PRO A 886 -32.32 27.08 22.60
C PRO A 886 -32.57 27.55 21.15
N PRO A 887 -31.78 27.07 20.17
CA PRO A 887 -31.80 27.61 18.83
C PRO A 887 -32.99 27.08 18.02
N THR A 888 -33.75 28.03 17.48
CA THR A 888 -34.60 27.82 16.30
C THR A 888 -33.73 28.05 15.07
N VAL A 889 -33.75 27.10 14.13
CA VAL A 889 -32.93 27.05 12.92
C VAL A 889 -33.19 28.27 12.03
N SER A 890 -32.13 29.00 11.68
CA SER A 890 -32.12 30.02 10.63
C SER A 890 -30.87 29.86 9.77
N THR A 891 -31.00 29.17 8.65
CA THR A 891 -29.97 28.92 7.64
C THR A 891 -29.77 30.17 6.77
N LYS A 892 -28.53 30.67 6.69
CA LYS A 892 -28.08 31.58 5.63
C LYS A 892 -26.82 30.98 5.00
N GLN A 893 -26.90 30.68 3.71
CA GLN A 893 -25.93 29.94 2.91
C GLN A 893 -25.39 30.85 1.79
N VAL A 894 -24.07 30.93 1.60
CA VAL A 894 -23.42 31.51 0.41
C VAL A 894 -22.77 30.34 -0.35
N ILE A 895 -23.04 30.23 -1.66
CA ILE A 895 -22.55 29.19 -2.59
C ILE A 895 -21.75 29.88 -3.72
N PRO A 896 -20.61 29.33 -4.19
CA PRO A 896 -20.04 29.63 -5.50
C PRO A 896 -20.84 28.91 -6.59
N ASP A 897 -21.33 29.68 -7.56
CA ASP A 897 -22.61 29.40 -8.23
C ASP A 897 -22.42 28.58 -9.53
N GLU A 898 -22.71 27.27 -9.49
CA GLU A 898 -22.91 26.42 -10.68
C GLU A 898 -24.31 26.66 -11.28
N PRO A 899 -24.53 26.40 -12.59
CA PRO A 899 -25.83 26.67 -13.19
C PRO A 899 -26.89 25.62 -12.77
N VAL A 900 -27.99 26.08 -12.20
CA VAL A 900 -29.03 25.23 -11.58
C VAL A 900 -30.21 25.01 -12.53
N HIS A 901 -30.71 23.78 -12.62
CA HIS A 901 -31.92 23.45 -13.36
C HIS A 901 -33.14 23.61 -12.46
N LEU A 902 -34.14 24.36 -12.93
CA LEU A 902 -35.34 24.74 -12.19
C LEU A 902 -36.57 24.22 -12.92
N GLN A 903 -37.58 23.80 -12.15
CA GLN A 903 -38.85 23.31 -12.66
C GLN A 903 -40.00 23.76 -11.76
N PHE A 904 -41.13 24.16 -12.35
CA PHE A 904 -42.39 24.38 -11.65
C PHE A 904 -43.58 24.26 -12.61
N LYS A 905 -44.81 24.20 -12.08
CA LYS A 905 -46.04 24.09 -12.87
C LYS A 905 -46.84 25.39 -12.78
N LEU A 906 -47.47 25.81 -13.88
CA LEU A 906 -48.54 26.80 -13.87
C LEU A 906 -49.89 26.08 -13.77
N ALA A 907 -50.79 26.60 -12.94
CA ALA A 907 -52.13 26.06 -12.72
C ALA A 907 -53.08 26.39 -13.89
N ALA A 908 -52.74 25.90 -15.09
CA ALA A 908 -53.51 26.06 -16.32
C ALA A 908 -53.33 24.85 -17.24
N ASN A 909 -54.29 24.65 -18.16
CA ASN A 909 -54.22 23.57 -19.15
C ASN A 909 -53.35 23.98 -20.33
N PHE A 910 -52.36 23.16 -20.67
CA PHE A 910 -51.44 23.41 -21.78
C PHE A 910 -52.13 23.69 -23.12
N LEU A 911 -53.17 22.92 -23.49
CA LEU A 911 -53.80 23.03 -24.81
C LEU A 911 -54.66 24.30 -24.96
N ASP A 912 -55.12 24.88 -23.85
CA ASP A 912 -55.94 26.10 -23.84
C ASP A 912 -55.09 27.34 -24.14
N HIS A 913 -53.81 27.33 -23.75
CA HIS A 913 -52.89 28.47 -23.92
C HIS A 913 -51.83 28.24 -25.01
N ILE A 914 -51.49 26.99 -25.31
CA ILE A 914 -50.46 26.60 -26.28
C ILE A 914 -51.07 25.66 -27.33
N SER A 915 -51.76 26.26 -28.31
CA SER A 915 -52.46 25.53 -29.38
C SER A 915 -51.65 25.33 -30.67
N SER A 916 -50.45 25.94 -30.77
CA SER A 916 -49.54 25.85 -31.93
C SER A 916 -48.11 26.16 -31.52
N GLU A 917 -47.12 25.73 -32.31
CA GLU A 917 -45.70 26.06 -32.09
C GLU A 917 -45.43 27.58 -32.08
N SER A 918 -46.13 28.36 -32.91
CA SER A 918 -46.03 29.83 -32.90
C SER A 918 -46.52 30.47 -31.60
N LYS A 919 -47.57 29.91 -30.99
CA LYS A 919 -48.02 30.33 -29.66
C LYS A 919 -47.08 29.85 -28.56
N LYS A 920 -46.50 28.64 -28.69
CA LYS A 920 -45.49 28.12 -27.75
C LYS A 920 -44.30 29.07 -27.63
N ALA A 921 -43.78 29.58 -28.75
CA ALA A 921 -42.66 30.53 -28.75
C ALA A 921 -43.01 31.88 -28.08
N SER A 922 -44.21 32.40 -28.34
CA SER A 922 -44.68 33.65 -27.72
C SER A 922 -44.88 33.47 -26.20
N PHE A 923 -45.47 32.35 -25.81
CA PHE A 923 -45.67 31.96 -24.41
C PHE A 923 -44.35 31.80 -23.63
N ILE A 924 -43.35 31.16 -24.23
CA ILE A 924 -41.99 31.06 -23.67
C ILE A 924 -41.38 32.44 -23.45
N THR A 925 -41.61 33.39 -24.37
CA THR A 925 -41.10 34.76 -24.25
C THR A 925 -41.72 35.51 -23.07
N ASP A 926 -43.03 35.37 -22.86
CA ASP A 926 -43.77 36.01 -21.76
C ASP A 926 -43.39 35.41 -20.40
N ILE A 927 -43.24 34.09 -20.32
CA ILE A 927 -42.77 33.40 -19.11
C ILE A 927 -41.33 33.81 -18.78
N THR A 928 -40.43 33.81 -19.77
CA THR A 928 -39.03 34.19 -19.55
C THR A 928 -38.93 35.60 -19.00
N LYS A 929 -39.76 36.53 -19.49
CA LYS A 929 -39.84 37.89 -18.95
C LYS A 929 -40.33 37.89 -17.50
N SER A 930 -41.42 37.20 -17.20
CA SER A 930 -42.01 37.16 -15.86
C SER A 930 -41.05 36.55 -14.83
N ILE A 931 -40.33 35.48 -15.20
CA ILE A 931 -39.31 34.84 -14.35
C ILE A 931 -38.11 35.78 -14.11
N ALA A 932 -37.61 36.44 -15.16
CA ALA A 932 -36.49 37.37 -15.04
C ALA A 932 -36.83 38.57 -14.16
N ASP A 933 -38.01 39.15 -14.34
CA ASP A 933 -38.50 40.29 -13.57
C ASP A 933 -38.70 39.91 -12.09
N ALA A 934 -39.24 38.72 -11.80
CA ALA A 934 -39.45 38.23 -10.44
C ALA A 934 -38.15 37.94 -9.67
N MET A 935 -37.13 37.43 -10.36
CA MET A 935 -35.81 37.16 -9.75
C MET A 935 -34.87 38.37 -9.76
N ALA A 936 -35.28 39.47 -10.40
CA ALA A 936 -34.42 40.62 -10.70
C ALA A 936 -33.09 40.21 -11.38
N VAL A 937 -33.15 39.30 -12.36
CA VAL A 937 -31.99 38.85 -13.14
C VAL A 937 -32.12 39.20 -14.62
N ASN A 938 -31.00 39.24 -15.34
CA ASN A 938 -31.03 39.41 -16.79
C ASN A 938 -31.66 38.19 -17.49
N LYS A 939 -32.51 38.41 -18.49
CA LYS A 939 -33.15 37.34 -19.28
C LYS A 939 -32.14 36.37 -19.90
N SER A 940 -30.94 36.84 -20.23
CA SER A 940 -29.87 36.01 -20.78
C SER A 940 -29.39 34.90 -19.82
N ARG A 941 -29.68 35.01 -18.52
CA ARG A 941 -29.35 33.98 -17.52
C ARG A 941 -30.34 32.82 -17.49
N ILE A 942 -31.50 32.97 -18.12
CA ILE A 942 -32.51 31.91 -18.25
C ILE A 942 -32.24 31.18 -19.57
N ALA A 943 -31.55 30.06 -19.49
CA ALA A 943 -31.17 29.24 -20.64
C ALA A 943 -32.08 28.01 -20.78
N GLY A 944 -32.38 27.62 -22.01
CA GLY A 944 -33.09 26.36 -22.31
C GLY A 944 -34.49 26.24 -21.71
N LEU A 945 -35.25 27.34 -21.65
CA LEU A 945 -36.63 27.30 -21.15
C LEU A 945 -37.54 26.51 -22.10
N ASP A 946 -38.22 25.50 -21.58
CA ASP A 946 -39.23 24.69 -22.29
C ASP A 946 -40.50 24.54 -21.45
N VAL A 947 -41.60 24.25 -22.14
CA VAL A 947 -42.93 24.03 -21.56
C VAL A 947 -43.55 22.73 -22.09
N GLN A 948 -44.04 21.87 -21.19
CA GLN A 948 -44.58 20.54 -21.53
C GLN A 948 -46.08 20.36 -21.19
N PRO A 949 -46.81 19.47 -21.90
CA PRO A 949 -48.23 19.20 -21.67
C PRO A 949 -48.55 18.63 -20.27
N GLY A 950 -49.70 19.03 -19.73
CA GLY A 950 -50.15 18.77 -18.35
C GLY A 950 -50.61 20.07 -17.68
N SER A 951 -50.57 20.16 -16.34
CA SER A 951 -50.36 21.47 -15.70
C SER A 951 -49.06 22.02 -16.29
N ILE A 952 -49.10 23.17 -16.96
CA ILE A 952 -48.00 23.67 -17.82
C ILE A 952 -46.67 23.60 -17.06
N LEU A 953 -45.84 22.62 -17.41
CA LEU A 953 -44.60 22.34 -16.70
C LEU A 953 -43.49 23.17 -17.32
N VAL A 954 -42.98 24.15 -16.59
CA VAL A 954 -41.91 25.05 -17.00
C VAL A 954 -40.58 24.47 -16.50
N THR A 955 -39.61 24.30 -17.38
CA THR A 955 -38.24 23.88 -17.03
C THR A 955 -37.22 24.80 -17.67
N PHE A 956 -36.18 25.21 -16.93
CA PHE A 956 -35.09 26.03 -17.48
C PHE A 956 -33.81 25.89 -16.64
N LYS A 957 -32.70 26.40 -17.16
CA LYS A 957 -31.40 26.48 -16.50
C LYS A 957 -31.10 27.93 -16.14
N LEU A 958 -30.79 28.20 -14.87
CA LEU A 958 -30.35 29.51 -14.41
C LEU A 958 -28.83 29.55 -14.35
N LEU A 959 -28.22 30.47 -15.09
CA LEU A 959 -26.77 30.68 -15.12
C LEU A 959 -26.29 31.53 -13.93
N PRO A 960 -25.03 31.40 -13.49
CA PRO A 960 -24.46 32.22 -12.43
C PRO A 960 -24.50 33.72 -12.73
N GLY A 961 -24.51 34.52 -11.66
CA GLY A 961 -24.53 35.99 -11.75
C GLY A 961 -23.16 36.58 -12.07
N GLY A 962 -23.15 37.64 -12.89
CA GLY A 962 -21.94 38.45 -13.10
C GLY A 962 -21.67 39.42 -11.94
N PRO A 963 -20.52 40.14 -11.95
CA PRO A 963 -20.20 41.14 -10.94
C PRO A 963 -21.31 42.21 -10.84
N GLY A 964 -21.90 42.37 -9.65
CA GLY A 964 -22.98 43.33 -9.39
C GLY A 964 -24.40 42.81 -9.62
N GLU A 965 -24.57 41.54 -10.00
CA GLU A 965 -25.88 40.87 -10.10
C GLU A 965 -26.15 39.94 -8.91
N ASN A 966 -27.43 39.63 -8.65
CA ASN A 966 -27.81 38.64 -7.64
C ASN A 966 -27.19 37.26 -7.95
N ASN A 967 -26.62 36.59 -6.95
CA ASN A 967 -26.20 35.19 -7.10
C ASN A 967 -27.43 34.29 -7.37
N ALA A 968 -27.26 33.17 -8.07
CA ALA A 968 -28.38 32.31 -8.44
C ALA A 968 -29.05 31.71 -7.22
N SER A 969 -28.34 31.42 -6.12
CA SER A 969 -28.98 31.00 -4.85
C SER A 969 -30.03 32.00 -4.34
N ALA A 970 -29.73 33.30 -4.32
CA ALA A 970 -30.65 34.36 -3.91
C ALA A 970 -31.80 34.54 -4.91
N ALA A 971 -31.50 34.47 -6.21
CA ALA A 971 -32.52 34.51 -7.27
C ALA A 971 -33.49 33.31 -7.20
N ILE A 972 -32.96 32.12 -6.95
CA ILE A 972 -33.71 30.87 -6.77
C ILE A 972 -34.56 30.94 -5.51
N SER A 973 -34.02 31.44 -4.39
CA SER A 973 -34.80 31.64 -3.17
C SER A 973 -35.97 32.58 -3.43
N THR A 974 -35.72 33.70 -4.14
CA THR A 974 -36.79 34.67 -4.47
C THR A 974 -37.87 34.05 -5.33
N LEU A 975 -37.51 33.29 -6.39
CA LEU A 975 -38.49 32.61 -7.23
C LEU A 975 -39.22 31.50 -6.47
N ARG A 976 -38.50 30.71 -5.66
CA ARG A 976 -39.07 29.66 -4.82
C ARG A 976 -40.11 30.25 -3.89
N ASP A 977 -39.77 31.31 -3.16
CA ASP A 977 -40.67 31.95 -2.19
C ASP A 977 -41.91 32.52 -2.87
N LEU A 978 -41.77 33.12 -4.06
CA LEU A 978 -42.92 33.61 -4.83
C LEU A 978 -43.80 32.47 -5.33
N VAL A 979 -43.23 31.35 -5.80
CA VAL A 979 -43.99 30.18 -6.23
C VAL A 979 -44.67 29.50 -5.04
N THR A 980 -43.94 29.17 -3.97
CA THR A 980 -44.46 28.45 -2.80
C THR A 980 -45.43 29.26 -1.96
N SER A 981 -45.36 30.60 -2.01
CA SER A 981 -46.37 31.47 -1.40
C SER A 981 -47.61 31.69 -2.28
N GLY A 982 -47.63 31.17 -3.52
CA GLY A 982 -48.70 31.35 -4.49
C GLY A 982 -48.78 32.76 -5.10
N ASN A 983 -47.72 33.56 -4.94
CA ASN A 983 -47.66 34.96 -5.38
C ASN A 983 -46.97 35.14 -6.75
N PHE A 984 -46.38 34.08 -7.32
CA PHE A 984 -45.80 34.15 -8.65
C PHE A 984 -46.88 34.05 -9.73
N THR A 985 -47.03 35.13 -10.50
CA THR A 985 -47.98 35.22 -11.62
C THR A 985 -47.27 35.57 -12.92
N VAL A 986 -47.63 34.87 -14.00
CA VAL A 986 -47.18 35.15 -15.37
C VAL A 986 -48.28 35.92 -16.09
N THR A 987 -47.97 37.10 -16.63
CA THR A 987 -48.90 37.84 -17.50
C THR A 987 -48.55 37.58 -18.96
N LEU A 988 -49.50 37.02 -19.72
CA LEU A 988 -49.36 36.73 -21.14
C LEU A 988 -49.60 37.99 -21.98
N GLY A 989 -49.12 38.00 -23.23
CA GLY A 989 -49.26 39.13 -24.16
C GLY A 989 -50.71 39.54 -24.49
N ASP A 990 -51.70 38.70 -24.19
CA ASP A 990 -53.14 39.00 -24.30
C ASP A 990 -53.77 39.57 -23.02
N GLY A 991 -52.97 39.75 -21.94
CA GLY A 991 -53.38 40.28 -20.65
C GLY A 991 -53.90 39.23 -19.65
N GLN A 992 -53.95 37.94 -20.02
CA GLN A 992 -54.31 36.88 -19.07
C GLN A 992 -53.18 36.61 -18.08
N THR A 993 -53.53 36.32 -16.83
CA THR A 993 -52.58 36.00 -15.75
C THR A 993 -52.68 34.54 -15.33
N LEU A 994 -51.57 33.82 -15.35
CA LEU A 994 -51.45 32.45 -14.87
C LEU A 994 -50.71 32.41 -13.53
N VAL A 995 -51.16 31.59 -12.59
CA VAL A 995 -50.56 31.46 -11.25
C VAL A 995 -49.75 30.16 -11.19
N ALA A 996 -48.57 30.20 -10.56
CA ALA A 996 -47.81 28.98 -10.31
C ALA A 996 -48.43 28.12 -9.20
N ASP A 997 -48.30 26.80 -9.35
CA ASP A 997 -48.71 25.82 -8.36
C ASP A 997 -47.73 25.85 -7.16
N PRO A 998 -48.19 26.20 -5.94
CA PRO A 998 -47.32 26.38 -4.77
C PRO A 998 -46.49 25.17 -4.36
N VAL A 999 -46.90 23.95 -4.73
CA VAL A 999 -46.18 22.72 -4.35
C VAL A 999 -45.30 22.15 -5.48
N SER A 1000 -45.20 22.86 -6.61
CA SER A 1000 -44.59 22.33 -7.83
C SER A 1000 -43.11 22.67 -8.05
N PHE A 1001 -42.52 23.52 -7.22
CA PHE A 1001 -41.15 24.01 -7.41
C PHE A 1001 -40.09 22.95 -7.09
N LEU A 1002 -39.23 22.64 -8.05
CA LEU A 1002 -38.09 21.73 -7.93
C LEU A 1002 -36.81 22.38 -8.45
N MET A 1003 -35.67 21.99 -7.86
CA MET A 1003 -34.34 22.39 -8.31
C MET A 1003 -33.41 21.18 -8.37
N SER A 1004 -32.47 21.18 -9.31
CA SER A 1004 -31.47 20.13 -9.48
C SER A 1004 -30.16 20.70 -10.03
N ALA A 1005 -29.02 20.16 -9.57
CA ALA A 1005 -27.71 20.46 -10.14
C ALA A 1005 -27.53 19.82 -11.54
N THR A 1006 -28.26 18.74 -11.82
CA THR A 1006 -28.24 18.01 -13.10
C THR A 1006 -29.54 18.20 -13.89
N ALA A 1007 -29.47 18.13 -15.21
CA ALA A 1007 -30.64 18.33 -16.08
C ALA A 1007 -31.73 17.29 -15.81
N TRP A 1008 -33.00 17.71 -15.81
CA TRP A 1008 -34.13 16.80 -15.68
C TRP A 1008 -34.19 15.88 -16.90
N THR A 1009 -34.05 14.57 -16.68
CA THR A 1009 -34.29 13.58 -17.72
C THR A 1009 -35.77 13.66 -18.12
N ALA A 1010 -36.04 13.95 -19.40
CA ALA A 1010 -37.40 14.03 -19.91
C ALA A 1010 -38.12 12.70 -19.64
N ALA A 1011 -39.12 12.72 -18.76
CA ALA A 1011 -39.99 11.58 -18.53
C ALA A 1011 -40.75 11.30 -19.83
N SER A 1012 -40.64 10.06 -20.29
CA SER A 1012 -41.38 9.50 -21.41
C SER A 1012 -42.88 9.81 -21.29
N THR A 1013 -43.45 10.27 -22.40
CA THR A 1013 -44.88 10.43 -22.65
C THR A 1013 -45.72 9.34 -21.97
N PRO A 1014 -46.72 9.68 -21.14
CA PRO A 1014 -47.55 8.69 -20.48
C PRO A 1014 -48.49 8.01 -21.48
N GLN A 1015 -48.32 6.70 -21.64
CA GLN A 1015 -49.31 5.83 -22.26
C GLN A 1015 -50.48 5.66 -21.28
N SER A 1016 -51.67 5.96 -21.79
CA SER A 1016 -52.99 5.97 -21.13
C SER A 1016 -53.21 4.80 -20.16
N ALA A 1017 -53.64 5.10 -18.93
CA ALA A 1017 -54.37 4.18 -18.08
C ALA A 1017 -55.75 4.79 -17.79
N THR A 1018 -56.78 4.15 -18.33
CA THR A 1018 -58.19 4.39 -17.98
C THR A 1018 -58.47 3.75 -16.61
N PRO A 1019 -59.29 4.36 -15.74
CA PRO A 1019 -59.20 4.22 -14.28
C PRO A 1019 -60.01 3.05 -13.73
N THR A 1020 -59.75 2.67 -12.48
CA THR A 1020 -60.70 1.93 -11.67
C THR A 1020 -60.80 2.59 -10.30
N ASP A 1021 -61.99 3.12 -10.01
CA ASP A 1021 -62.44 3.30 -8.64
C ASP A 1021 -63.95 3.09 -8.52
N ALA A 1022 -64.31 2.45 -7.42
CA ALA A 1022 -65.59 2.48 -6.68
C ALA A 1022 -66.89 1.83 -7.23
N THR A 1023 -67.22 0.68 -6.60
CA THR A 1023 -68.44 0.47 -5.78
C THR A 1023 -69.80 0.20 -6.45
N THR A 1024 -70.20 -1.08 -6.39
CA THR A 1024 -71.54 -1.63 -6.05
C THR A 1024 -72.75 -1.28 -6.93
N THR A 1025 -73.33 -2.27 -7.63
CA THR A 1025 -74.68 -2.86 -7.40
C THR A 1025 -75.16 -3.70 -8.60
N GLN A 1026 -75.68 -4.91 -8.31
CA GLN A 1026 -76.62 -5.76 -9.06
C GLN A 1026 -76.24 -6.62 -10.28
N GLU A 1027 -76.63 -7.90 -10.12
CA GLU A 1027 -76.97 -9.01 -11.04
C GLU A 1027 -77.03 -8.76 -12.56
N GLY A 1028 -76.51 -9.72 -13.34
CA GLY A 1028 -76.88 -9.87 -14.76
C GLY A 1028 -75.93 -10.68 -15.65
N GLN A 1029 -75.96 -12.00 -15.51
CA GLN A 1029 -75.90 -13.05 -16.55
C GLN A 1029 -75.39 -12.76 -18.01
N THR A 1030 -74.52 -13.68 -18.47
CA THR A 1030 -74.41 -14.33 -19.83
C THR A 1030 -73.47 -13.79 -20.94
N GLU A 1031 -72.45 -14.62 -21.23
CA GLU A 1031 -71.91 -15.15 -22.51
C GLU A 1031 -71.53 -14.29 -23.76
N THR A 1032 -70.30 -14.59 -24.25
CA THR A 1032 -69.79 -14.68 -25.66
C THR A 1032 -69.79 -13.41 -26.54
N SER A 1033 -68.86 -13.11 -27.46
CA SER A 1033 -67.94 -13.87 -28.33
C SER A 1033 -66.88 -12.94 -28.95
N SER A 1034 -65.77 -13.56 -29.41
CA SER A 1034 -64.79 -13.24 -30.50
C SER A 1034 -65.13 -12.10 -31.51
N ASP A 1035 -64.20 -11.35 -32.11
CA ASP A 1035 -62.95 -11.77 -32.80
C ASP A 1035 -62.00 -10.58 -33.12
N LEU A 1036 -60.71 -10.88 -33.31
CA LEU A 1036 -59.62 -9.97 -33.71
C LEU A 1036 -59.32 -10.05 -35.21
N SER A 1037 -58.98 -8.91 -35.82
CA SER A 1037 -58.74 -8.72 -37.26
C SER A 1037 -57.43 -9.34 -37.78
N THR A 1038 -57.56 -10.08 -38.88
CA THR A 1038 -56.58 -10.83 -39.68
C THR A 1038 -55.34 -10.04 -40.15
N GLY A 1039 -55.34 -8.71 -40.06
CA GLY A 1039 -54.20 -7.87 -40.48
C GLY A 1039 -52.97 -7.98 -39.57
N ALA A 1040 -53.15 -8.25 -38.27
CA ALA A 1040 -52.05 -8.34 -37.32
C ALA A 1040 -51.22 -9.64 -37.46
N LEU A 1041 -51.83 -10.72 -37.99
CA LEU A 1041 -51.17 -12.02 -38.08
C LEU A 1041 -50.17 -12.11 -39.25
N ILE A 1042 -50.42 -11.38 -40.35
CA ILE A 1042 -49.57 -11.42 -41.54
C ILE A 1042 -48.27 -10.62 -41.33
N GLY A 1043 -48.31 -9.53 -40.56
CA GLY A 1043 -47.12 -8.73 -40.24
C GLY A 1043 -46.08 -9.46 -39.38
N ILE A 1044 -46.54 -10.30 -38.45
CA ILE A 1044 -45.67 -11.05 -37.53
C ILE A 1044 -44.93 -12.20 -38.25
N ILE A 1045 -45.56 -12.82 -39.24
CA ILE A 1045 -44.98 -13.95 -39.99
C ILE A 1045 -43.91 -13.46 -40.97
N VAL A 1046 -44.10 -12.30 -41.62
CA VAL A 1046 -43.13 -11.78 -42.60
C VAL A 1046 -41.88 -11.21 -41.90
N GLY A 1047 -42.03 -10.55 -40.75
CA GLY A 1047 -40.89 -10.00 -40.00
C GLY A 1047 -39.97 -11.06 -39.39
N SER A 1048 -40.53 -12.19 -38.95
CA SER A 1048 -39.76 -13.27 -38.32
C SER A 1048 -38.92 -14.07 -39.32
N VAL A 1049 -39.42 -14.29 -40.55
CA VAL A 1049 -38.66 -15.00 -41.59
C VAL A 1049 -37.47 -14.17 -42.10
N LEU A 1050 -37.62 -12.85 -42.24
CA LEU A 1050 -36.54 -11.96 -42.68
C LEU A 1050 -35.40 -11.86 -41.65
N GLY A 1051 -35.73 -11.86 -40.36
CA GLY A 1051 -34.74 -11.84 -39.28
C GLY A 1051 -33.88 -13.11 -39.24
N VAL A 1052 -34.48 -14.28 -39.47
CA VAL A 1052 -33.75 -15.57 -39.45
C VAL A 1052 -32.83 -15.71 -40.67
N VAL A 1053 -33.24 -15.26 -41.85
CA VAL A 1053 -32.39 -15.31 -43.06
C VAL A 1053 -31.17 -14.40 -42.92
N LEU A 1054 -31.33 -13.19 -42.35
CA LEU A 1054 -30.21 -12.29 -42.06
C LEU A 1054 -29.22 -12.90 -41.06
N LEU A 1055 -29.72 -13.59 -40.04
CA LEU A 1055 -28.89 -14.23 -39.02
C LEU A 1055 -28.08 -15.39 -39.61
N ILE A 1056 -28.68 -16.20 -40.50
CA ILE A 1056 -27.99 -17.29 -41.19
C ILE A 1056 -26.91 -16.76 -42.15
N VAL A 1057 -27.18 -15.67 -42.88
CA VAL A 1057 -26.17 -15.04 -43.77
C VAL A 1057 -25.00 -14.46 -42.95
N CYS A 1058 -25.28 -13.82 -41.81
CA CYS A 1058 -24.24 -13.32 -40.91
C CYS A 1058 -23.37 -14.45 -40.33
N VAL A 1059 -23.97 -15.59 -39.97
CA VAL A 1059 -23.21 -16.76 -39.46
C VAL A 1059 -22.34 -17.38 -40.56
N ILE A 1060 -22.86 -17.52 -41.79
CA ILE A 1060 -22.08 -18.08 -42.91
C ILE A 1060 -20.90 -17.17 -43.29
N LEU A 1061 -21.06 -15.84 -43.22
CA LEU A 1061 -19.97 -14.90 -43.48
C LEU A 1061 -18.92 -14.85 -42.36
N PHE A 1062 -19.27 -15.27 -41.14
CA PHE A 1062 -18.35 -15.31 -40.01
C PHE A 1062 -17.50 -16.59 -39.95
N PHE A 1063 -17.94 -17.67 -40.63
CA PHE A 1063 -17.25 -18.95 -40.67
C PHE A 1063 -16.53 -19.24 -42.00
N LYS A 1064 -16.32 -18.22 -42.85
CA LYS A 1064 -15.59 -18.35 -44.12
C LYS A 1064 -14.28 -17.59 -44.11
#